data_AF-A0A2U8X2B5-F1
#
_entry.id   AF-A0A2U8X2B5-F1
#
_cell.length_a   1.000
_cell.length_b   1.000
_cell.length_c   1.000
_cell.angle_alpha   90.00
_cell.angle_beta   90.00
_cell.angle_gamma   90.00
#
_symmetry.space_group_name_H-M   'P 1'
#
loop_
_entity.id
_entity.type
_entity.pdbx_description
1 polymer ?
#
loop_
_entity_poly.entity_id
_entity_poly.type
_entity_poly.pdbx_seq_one_letter_code
_entity_poly.pdbx_strand_id
1 'polypeptide(L)'
;MSGPLMASRRFAPLFWCQFFSAFNDNFLKNALVFLIMFGAGGVGGGADGGSAALVTLAGAAFIAPFFFLSGLGGELADRYDKAFIARRLKAAEIVAAGVAVLGFWLASVPILFVALVLFGIVAALFGPIKYGILPDHLARAELPAGNALIEAATFLAILTGTIAGGLAVTHGGAHAFGLLVMGFAVLCWLASLAIPKTGEAAPTLTVDRNVLRSTGGLMRDLYEDTRLWRTGVITSWFWLVGAVVLALLPALVKGTFGGDETVVTALLAMFSVGVALGSGLASWLCAGRIVMLPTPIAALIMGLVSLDLAHVAATSVPPPSPVGALDFLGSWRGARIALDFVLLAAAAGLFIVPSFAALQAWTPKERRARVIAASNVLAAALIVLGAVGLAVLQKAGLSSAGQFLIVGIANLLAGVAILLVLPTSGFRDFLSILFRAFYRLEVRGIENVEKAGPNAIIALNHVSFLDAGLALSLTERDPTFAIDHTIAQKWWVRPFLWLTRALPLDPTKPMATRTLINAVKAGETLIIFPEGRLTVTGSLMKVYDGAGLIADKSGVPVVPVKIEGPEHTVFSRLSRAQVRRRWWPKFTVTVLEPVRLDVDPALKGKARRQAAGAALYGVMSDLIFRTAPIDRTVFDAVVQAAEREGTGRVAVEDPVSGTLTYRRLLMGARVLGGKLGPLAPRGRAIGVMLPNANAAAVTVLGLMSAGRVPAMINFTAGPTNILNACKAAEVDTIVTSRAFVQKGRLDALLQALSESLTIVYLEDVRGQVGRLDKLRGLVGWRQALHPRRPDDPAAILFTSGSEGTPKGVVLSHRNMLANAAQAQARIDFGRTDKVFNVLPVFHSFGLTVGLVLPLVSGVPVYLYPSPLHYRIVPELVYGSNATILFGTDTFLSGYARVAHAYDFRSLRYILAGAEPVKPATRKTYAEKFGLRILEGYGVTETAPVLALNTPMFNRFGTVGRIMPGMEARLEPVAGVAEGGRLFVRGPNVMLGYLRAENPGVLEAPPEGWHDTGDIVTIDSDGFVTIRGRAKRFAKVGGEMISLSAVEALAAELYPEAASAVAALPDARKGERLVLVTEKADATRAAFQARARASGMSELAVPAEIVTVDKLPQLGSGKVDFAAVTRLAAERTRPAEAA
;
A
#
# COMPACT_ATOMS: atom_id res chain seq x y z
N MET A 1 9.38 4.08 -6.12
CA MET A 1 10.37 4.71 -5.20
C MET A 1 11.48 5.27 -6.06
N SER A 2 11.72 6.58 -6.00
CA SER A 2 12.89 7.18 -6.66
C SER A 2 14.17 6.67 -5.99
N GLY A 3 15.18 6.28 -6.79
CA GLY A 3 16.48 5.86 -6.27
C GLY A 3 17.18 6.98 -5.47
N PRO A 4 18.27 6.66 -4.75
CA PRO A 4 19.01 7.66 -3.96
C PRO A 4 19.44 8.85 -4.83
N LEU A 5 19.11 10.07 -4.41
CA LEU A 5 19.36 11.31 -5.17
C LEU A 5 20.84 11.46 -5.56
N MET A 6 21.74 11.06 -4.66
CA MET A 6 23.19 11.08 -4.84
C MET A 6 23.71 10.16 -5.96
N ALA A 7 22.93 9.14 -6.36
CA ALA A 7 23.26 8.28 -7.49
C ALA A 7 22.58 8.74 -8.80
N SER A 8 21.70 9.74 -8.75
CA SER A 8 20.90 10.15 -9.90
C SER A 8 21.59 11.25 -10.72
N ARG A 9 21.60 11.08 -12.05
CA ARG A 9 22.16 12.05 -13.00
C ARG A 9 21.49 13.44 -12.94
N ARG A 10 20.25 13.50 -12.46
CA ARG A 10 19.48 14.76 -12.33
C ARG A 10 19.92 15.64 -11.16
N PHE A 11 20.64 15.11 -10.17
CA PHE A 11 21.00 15.83 -8.94
C PHE A 11 22.51 15.81 -8.63
N ALA A 12 23.18 14.65 -8.76
CA ALA A 12 24.57 14.50 -8.33
C ALA A 12 25.57 15.52 -8.95
N PRO A 13 25.47 15.89 -10.25
CA PRO A 13 26.33 16.92 -10.82
C PRO A 13 26.19 18.30 -10.16
N LEU A 14 24.96 18.69 -9.81
CA LEU A 14 24.68 19.96 -9.14
C LEU A 14 25.25 19.97 -7.72
N PHE A 15 25.14 18.85 -6.99
CA PHE A 15 25.72 18.68 -5.66
C PHE A 15 27.24 18.91 -5.68
N TRP A 16 27.96 18.22 -6.57
CA TRP A 16 29.42 18.35 -6.64
C TRP A 16 29.87 19.71 -7.14
N CYS A 17 29.16 20.30 -8.11
CA CYS A 17 29.42 21.66 -8.57
C CYS A 17 29.31 22.66 -7.40
N GLN A 18 28.27 22.54 -6.57
CA GLN A 18 28.11 23.38 -5.38
C GLN A 18 29.21 23.14 -4.34
N PHE A 19 29.56 21.89 -4.05
CA PHE A 19 30.63 21.56 -3.10
C PHE A 19 31.96 22.19 -3.53
N PHE A 20 32.38 22.01 -4.78
CA PHE A 20 33.64 22.54 -5.28
C PHE A 20 33.66 24.07 -5.33
N SER A 21 32.55 24.70 -5.75
CA SER A 21 32.43 26.16 -5.77
C SER A 21 32.54 26.73 -4.35
N ALA A 22 31.76 26.22 -3.40
CA ALA A 22 31.78 26.70 -2.02
C ALA A 22 33.12 26.44 -1.33
N PHE A 23 33.81 25.36 -1.69
CA PHE A 23 35.15 25.06 -1.18
C PHE A 23 36.13 26.15 -1.61
N ASN A 24 36.17 26.49 -2.90
CA ASN A 24 37.07 27.52 -3.43
C ASN A 24 36.81 28.89 -2.82
N ASP A 25 35.55 29.30 -2.73
CA ASP A 25 35.15 30.57 -2.12
C ASP A 25 35.75 30.72 -0.70
N ASN A 26 35.60 29.67 0.12
CA ASN A 26 36.07 29.68 1.49
C ASN A 26 37.57 29.46 1.61
N PHE A 27 38.16 28.65 0.73
CA PHE A 27 39.59 28.41 0.71
C PHE A 27 40.36 29.70 0.38
N LEU A 28 39.96 30.44 -0.67
CA LEU A 28 40.57 31.72 -1.03
C LEU A 28 40.39 32.76 0.10
N LYS A 29 39.16 32.92 0.59
CA LYS A 29 38.86 33.88 1.66
C LYS A 29 39.71 33.62 2.90
N ASN A 30 39.75 32.38 3.38
CA ASN A 30 40.50 32.04 4.58
C ASN A 30 42.01 32.12 4.35
N ALA A 31 42.53 31.69 3.20
CA ALA A 31 43.94 31.86 2.88
C ALA A 31 44.37 33.34 2.87
N LEU A 32 43.53 34.25 2.35
CA LEU A 32 43.76 35.69 2.42
C LEU A 32 43.74 36.20 3.87
N VAL A 33 42.77 35.77 4.68
CA VAL A 33 42.69 36.13 6.11
C VAL A 33 43.95 35.68 6.85
N PHE A 34 44.38 34.43 6.65
CA PHE A 34 45.60 33.90 7.26
C PHE A 34 46.86 34.63 6.76
N LEU A 35 46.92 34.99 5.48
CA LEU A 35 48.04 35.78 4.94
C LEU A 35 48.10 37.18 5.55
N ILE A 36 46.96 37.85 5.73
CA ILE A 36 46.86 39.17 6.41
C ILE A 36 47.29 39.06 7.88
N MET A 37 46.94 37.96 8.56
CA MET A 37 47.21 37.79 9.99
C MET A 37 48.63 37.28 10.30
N PHE A 38 49.26 36.50 9.40
CA PHE A 38 50.47 35.72 9.71
C PHE A 38 51.59 35.76 8.65
N GLY A 39 51.41 36.44 7.50
CA GLY A 39 52.41 36.46 6.42
C GLY A 39 53.69 37.23 6.75
N ALA A 40 54.85 36.70 6.33
CA ALA A 40 56.21 37.21 6.60
C ALA A 40 56.61 38.51 5.85
N GLY A 41 55.67 39.42 5.61
CA GLY A 41 55.87 40.68 4.89
C GLY A 41 55.05 41.82 5.49
N GLY A 42 54.99 41.88 6.83
CA GLY A 42 54.18 42.85 7.56
C GLY A 42 54.51 44.30 7.17
N VAL A 43 53.61 44.93 6.43
CA VAL A 43 53.21 46.30 6.77
C VAL A 43 52.31 46.16 8.00
N GLY A 44 52.92 46.12 9.19
CA GLY A 44 52.21 46.02 10.48
C GLY A 44 52.20 44.62 11.10
N GLY A 45 53.38 44.03 11.34
CA GLY A 45 53.52 42.95 12.31
C GLY A 45 53.31 43.50 13.72
N GLY A 46 52.06 43.52 14.17
CA GLY A 46 51.67 43.98 15.50
C GLY A 46 50.16 43.95 15.64
N ALA A 47 49.67 43.76 16.86
CA ALA A 47 48.26 43.73 17.22
C ALA A 47 47.57 45.11 17.12
N ASP A 48 47.72 45.79 15.97
CA ASP A 48 47.14 47.09 15.70
C ASP A 48 45.88 46.95 14.82
N GLY A 49 44.88 47.79 15.05
CA GLY A 49 43.52 47.68 14.49
C GLY A 49 43.38 47.61 12.96
N GLY A 50 44.46 47.76 12.18
CA GLY A 50 44.46 47.68 10.71
C GLY A 50 44.23 46.27 10.16
N SER A 51 44.82 45.24 10.76
CA SER A 51 44.68 43.84 10.28
C SER A 51 43.25 43.29 10.49
N ALA A 52 42.61 43.66 11.60
CA ALA A 52 41.21 43.32 11.87
C ALA A 52 40.24 44.02 10.88
N ALA A 53 40.54 45.27 10.51
CA ALA A 53 39.76 46.01 9.52
C ALA A 53 39.87 45.36 8.13
N LEU A 54 41.06 44.91 7.70
CA LEU A 54 41.25 44.21 6.43
C LEU A 54 40.54 42.85 6.38
N VAL A 55 40.54 42.09 7.47
CA VAL A 55 39.78 40.82 7.55
C VAL A 55 38.27 41.05 7.40
N THR A 56 37.75 42.09 8.06
CA THR A 56 36.34 42.50 7.92
C THR A 56 36.02 42.95 6.49
N LEU A 57 36.93 43.73 5.89
CA LEU A 57 36.82 44.19 4.51
C LEU A 57 36.82 43.02 3.51
N ALA A 58 37.60 41.96 3.74
CA ALA A 58 37.58 40.77 2.88
C ALA A 58 36.20 40.10 2.88
N GLY A 59 35.56 39.96 4.05
CA GLY A 59 34.19 39.48 4.16
C GLY A 59 33.20 40.36 3.39
N ALA A 60 33.30 41.68 3.55
CA ALA A 60 32.45 42.64 2.84
C ALA A 60 32.67 42.62 1.32
N ALA A 61 33.91 42.55 0.85
CA ALA A 61 34.27 42.50 -0.56
C ALA A 61 33.71 41.27 -1.28
N PHE A 62 33.67 40.11 -0.61
CA PHE A 62 33.06 38.90 -1.15
C PHE A 62 31.52 38.99 -1.23
N ILE A 63 30.87 39.63 -0.25
CA ILE A 63 29.39 39.73 -0.17
C ILE A 63 28.85 40.86 -1.05
N ALA A 64 29.59 41.96 -1.23
CA ALA A 64 29.12 43.15 -1.94
C ALA A 64 28.51 42.87 -3.34
N PRO A 65 29.06 41.97 -4.18
CA PRO A 65 28.46 41.62 -5.46
C PRO A 65 27.02 41.08 -5.38
N PHE A 66 26.62 40.45 -4.27
CA PHE A 66 25.27 39.91 -4.11
C PHE A 66 24.18 40.99 -4.09
N PHE A 67 24.49 42.22 -3.64
CA PHE A 67 23.51 43.33 -3.63
C PHE A 67 23.09 43.76 -5.02
N PHE A 68 24.04 43.73 -5.95
CA PHE A 68 23.86 44.33 -7.26
C PHE A 68 23.68 43.23 -8.31
N LEU A 69 24.54 42.21 -8.35
CA LEU A 69 24.57 41.26 -9.46
C LEU A 69 23.65 40.04 -9.29
N SER A 70 23.12 39.78 -8.09
CA SER A 70 22.18 38.66 -7.86
C SER A 70 20.95 38.78 -8.79
N GLY A 71 20.47 40.00 -9.02
CA GLY A 71 19.33 40.25 -9.90
C GLY A 71 19.58 39.91 -11.36
N LEU A 72 20.72 40.35 -11.88
CA LEU A 72 21.18 39.98 -13.22
C LEU A 72 21.31 38.45 -13.35
N GLY A 73 21.82 37.78 -12.31
CA GLY A 73 21.88 36.32 -12.25
C GLY A 73 20.50 35.66 -12.34
N GLY A 74 19.51 36.19 -11.64
CA GLY A 74 18.12 35.72 -11.68
C GLY A 74 17.47 35.90 -13.05
N GLU A 75 17.64 37.06 -13.68
CA GLU A 75 17.12 37.32 -15.04
C GLU A 75 17.77 36.43 -16.10
N LEU A 76 19.10 36.26 -16.04
CA LEU A 76 19.84 35.36 -16.92
C LEU A 76 19.37 33.91 -16.77
N ALA A 77 19.08 33.48 -15.54
CA ALA A 77 18.65 32.13 -15.21
C ALA A 77 17.19 31.82 -15.61
N ASP A 78 16.31 32.82 -15.63
CA ASP A 78 14.93 32.64 -16.11
C ASP A 78 14.85 32.79 -17.64
N ARG A 79 15.64 33.69 -18.25
CA ARG A 79 15.68 33.88 -19.72
C ARG A 79 16.34 32.72 -20.46
N TYR A 80 17.51 32.28 -20.01
CA TYR A 80 18.30 31.24 -20.69
C TYR A 80 18.25 29.90 -19.95
N ASP A 81 18.70 28.82 -20.60
CA ASP A 81 18.85 27.53 -19.94
C ASP A 81 19.84 27.64 -18.75
N LYS A 82 19.39 27.22 -17.57
CA LYS A 82 20.12 27.37 -16.31
C LYS A 82 21.44 26.59 -16.32
N ALA A 83 21.46 25.40 -16.93
CA ALA A 83 22.67 24.59 -17.03
C ALA A 83 23.69 25.21 -17.97
N PHE A 84 23.24 25.84 -19.06
CA PHE A 84 24.11 26.58 -19.96
C PHE A 84 24.80 27.76 -19.28
N ILE A 85 24.05 28.58 -18.53
CA ILE A 85 24.64 29.72 -17.80
C ILE A 85 25.58 29.22 -16.69
N ALA A 86 25.21 28.17 -15.95
CA ALA A 86 26.08 27.55 -14.95
C ALA A 86 27.46 27.19 -15.53
N ARG A 87 27.51 26.51 -16.68
CA ARG A 87 28.77 26.09 -17.33
C ARG A 87 29.66 27.28 -17.69
N ARG A 88 29.08 28.38 -18.18
CA ARG A 88 29.84 29.59 -18.54
C ARG A 88 30.38 30.32 -17.32
N LEU A 89 29.58 30.44 -16.26
CA LEU A 89 30.03 31.05 -15.00
C LEU A 89 31.15 30.23 -14.36
N LYS A 90 31.04 28.90 -14.37
CA LYS A 90 32.08 28.02 -13.82
C LYS A 90 33.35 27.96 -14.67
N ALA A 91 33.25 28.18 -15.98
CA ALA A 91 34.43 28.43 -16.80
C ALA A 91 35.12 29.77 -16.44
N ALA A 92 34.35 30.82 -16.17
CA ALA A 92 34.89 32.11 -15.73
C ALA A 92 35.55 32.03 -14.34
N GLU A 93 35.09 31.13 -13.46
CA GLU A 93 35.70 30.86 -12.15
C GLU A 93 37.16 30.40 -12.27
N ILE A 94 37.53 29.69 -13.34
CA ILE A 94 38.92 29.27 -13.60
C ILE A 94 39.84 30.50 -13.82
N VAL A 95 39.32 31.55 -14.45
CA VAL A 95 40.07 32.80 -14.64
C VAL A 95 40.25 33.52 -13.30
N ALA A 96 39.19 33.59 -12.48
CA ALA A 96 39.27 34.15 -11.13
C ALA A 96 40.26 33.36 -10.25
N ALA A 97 40.26 32.03 -10.35
CA ALA A 97 41.24 31.15 -9.72
C ALA A 97 42.67 31.48 -10.18
N GLY A 98 42.90 31.74 -11.47
CA GLY A 98 44.20 32.19 -11.98
C GLY A 98 44.68 33.51 -11.35
N VAL A 99 43.78 34.49 -11.17
CA VAL A 99 44.10 35.75 -10.48
C VAL A 99 44.43 35.50 -9.01
N ALA A 100 43.72 34.59 -8.35
CA ALA A 100 44.03 34.18 -6.97
C ALA A 100 45.42 33.54 -6.85
N VAL A 101 45.77 32.61 -7.76
CA VAL A 101 47.10 31.98 -7.77
C VAL A 101 48.20 33.02 -7.96
N LEU A 102 48.01 33.95 -8.90
CA LEU A 102 48.94 35.05 -9.13
C LEU A 102 49.09 35.95 -7.90
N GLY A 103 47.99 36.35 -7.27
CA GLY A 103 48.00 37.17 -6.07
C GLY A 103 48.72 36.50 -4.90
N PHE A 104 48.56 35.18 -4.75
CA PHE A 104 49.23 34.41 -3.71
C PHE A 104 50.73 34.22 -4.00
N TRP A 105 51.11 33.95 -5.25
CA TRP A 105 52.52 33.87 -5.69
C TRP A 105 53.27 35.19 -5.51
N LEU A 106 52.62 36.31 -5.80
CA LEU A 106 53.19 37.64 -5.64
C LEU A 106 53.07 38.19 -4.21
N ALA A 107 52.49 37.43 -3.27
CA ALA A 107 52.15 37.87 -1.91
C ALA A 107 51.39 39.23 -1.87
N SER A 108 50.55 39.49 -2.88
CA SER A 108 49.88 40.77 -3.08
C SER A 108 48.45 40.74 -2.54
N VAL A 109 48.25 41.34 -1.36
CA VAL A 109 46.92 41.50 -0.74
C VAL A 109 45.92 42.19 -1.68
N PRO A 110 46.25 43.30 -2.38
CA PRO A 110 45.32 43.92 -3.33
C PRO A 110 44.85 43.00 -4.45
N ILE A 111 45.75 42.19 -5.03
CA ILE A 111 45.39 41.23 -6.11
C ILE A 111 44.47 40.13 -5.55
N LEU A 112 44.73 39.65 -4.32
CA LEU A 112 43.86 38.68 -3.67
C LEU A 112 42.47 39.25 -3.33
N PHE A 113 42.37 40.55 -3.01
CA PHE A 113 41.09 41.23 -2.90
C PHE A 113 40.34 41.30 -4.23
N VAL A 114 41.04 41.59 -5.34
CA VAL A 114 40.46 41.55 -6.69
C VAL A 114 39.95 40.13 -7.00
N ALA A 115 40.75 39.10 -6.73
CA ALA A 115 40.32 37.71 -6.90
C ALA A 115 39.08 37.40 -6.05
N LEU A 116 39.05 37.84 -4.78
CA LEU A 116 37.92 37.62 -3.89
C LEU A 116 36.63 38.29 -4.39
N VAL A 117 36.72 39.49 -4.95
CA VAL A 117 35.59 40.17 -5.60
C VAL A 117 35.13 39.39 -6.84
N LEU A 118 36.05 38.88 -7.67
CA LEU A 118 35.70 38.06 -8.84
C LEU A 118 34.97 36.78 -8.43
N PHE A 119 35.43 36.09 -7.39
CA PHE A 119 34.72 34.94 -6.82
C PHE A 119 33.34 35.35 -6.29
N GLY A 120 33.23 36.48 -5.59
CA GLY A 120 31.94 37.04 -5.14
C GLY A 120 30.97 37.33 -6.30
N ILE A 121 31.46 37.85 -7.44
CA ILE A 121 30.67 38.07 -8.65
C ILE A 121 30.14 36.75 -9.21
N VAL A 122 31.01 35.74 -9.35
CA VAL A 122 30.61 34.41 -9.84
C VAL A 122 29.59 33.77 -8.90
N ALA A 123 29.79 33.87 -7.58
CA ALA A 123 28.88 33.35 -6.57
C ALA A 123 27.50 34.06 -6.60
N ALA A 124 27.48 35.39 -6.73
CA ALA A 124 26.26 36.18 -6.83
C ALA A 124 25.42 35.82 -8.07
N LEU A 125 26.07 35.61 -9.22
CA LEU A 125 25.40 35.20 -10.47
C LEU A 125 24.96 33.73 -10.44
N PHE A 126 25.71 32.86 -9.76
CA PHE A 126 25.42 31.42 -9.67
C PHE A 126 24.34 31.06 -8.63
N GLY A 127 24.18 31.86 -7.58
CA GLY A 127 23.21 31.63 -6.50
C GLY A 127 21.76 31.40 -6.98
N PRO A 128 21.19 32.27 -7.82
CA PRO A 128 19.84 32.10 -8.38
C PRO A 128 19.70 30.85 -9.26
N ILE A 129 20.78 30.47 -9.96
CA ILE A 129 20.80 29.34 -10.89
C ILE A 129 20.70 28.02 -10.13
N LYS A 130 21.58 27.78 -9.14
CA LYS A 130 21.65 26.49 -8.44
C LYS A 130 20.34 26.13 -7.76
N TYR A 131 19.71 27.11 -7.11
CA TYR A 131 18.45 26.91 -6.39
C TYR A 131 17.23 26.95 -7.33
N GLY A 132 17.36 27.57 -8.51
CA GLY A 132 16.36 27.50 -9.57
C GLY A 132 16.31 26.14 -10.28
N ILE A 133 17.45 25.45 -10.42
CA ILE A 133 17.56 24.13 -11.08
C ILE A 133 16.89 23.02 -10.25
N LEU A 134 17.00 23.05 -8.92
CA LEU A 134 16.46 22.02 -8.03
C LEU A 134 14.98 21.67 -8.33
N PRO A 135 14.04 22.63 -8.32
CA PRO A 135 12.62 22.39 -8.66
C PRO A 135 12.34 22.15 -10.14
N ASP A 136 13.31 22.35 -11.03
CA ASP A 136 13.18 21.92 -12.43
C ASP A 136 13.57 20.44 -12.60
N HIS A 137 14.47 19.90 -11.78
CA HIS A 137 14.94 18.51 -11.85
C HIS A 137 14.28 17.55 -10.84
N LEU A 138 13.76 18.06 -9.73
CA LEU A 138 13.21 17.27 -8.63
C LEU A 138 11.69 17.43 -8.52
N ALA A 139 11.01 16.35 -8.13
CA ALA A 139 9.60 16.45 -7.78
C ALA A 139 9.43 17.32 -6.51
N ARG A 140 8.27 17.98 -6.34
CA ARG A 140 7.99 18.82 -5.16
C ARG A 140 8.25 18.10 -3.83
N ALA A 141 7.95 16.80 -3.77
CA ALA A 141 8.18 15.94 -2.61
C ALA A 141 9.67 15.66 -2.29
N GLU A 142 10.56 15.82 -3.28
CA GLU A 142 12.00 15.56 -3.17
C GLU A 142 12.79 16.84 -2.86
N LEU A 143 12.17 18.02 -2.95
CA LEU A 143 12.83 19.30 -2.75
C LEU A 143 13.46 19.48 -1.37
N PRO A 144 12.81 19.12 -0.24
CA PRO A 144 13.45 19.22 1.06
C PRO A 144 14.73 18.38 1.17
N ALA A 145 14.73 17.18 0.59
CA ALA A 145 15.90 16.31 0.56
C ALA A 145 17.03 16.87 -0.34
N GLY A 146 16.68 17.41 -1.50
CA GLY A 146 17.62 18.09 -2.37
C GLY A 146 18.28 19.30 -1.70
N ASN A 147 17.49 20.16 -1.04
CA ASN A 147 18.00 21.30 -0.29
C ASN A 147 18.87 20.86 0.89
N ALA A 148 18.45 19.86 1.67
CA ALA A 148 19.25 19.35 2.78
C ALA A 148 20.63 18.86 2.36
N LEU A 149 20.73 18.17 1.23
CA LEU A 149 22.01 17.71 0.67
C LEU A 149 22.87 18.88 0.18
N ILE A 150 22.28 19.87 -0.48
CA ILE A 150 22.99 21.08 -0.93
C ILE A 150 23.52 21.91 0.25
N GLU A 151 22.74 22.06 1.31
CA GLU A 151 23.17 22.74 2.53
C GLU A 151 24.29 21.96 3.22
N ALA A 152 24.15 20.64 3.39
CA ALA A 152 25.21 19.80 3.96
C ALA A 152 26.51 19.88 3.14
N ALA A 153 26.43 19.87 1.81
CA ALA A 153 27.58 20.05 0.94
C ALA A 153 28.24 21.42 1.14
N THR A 154 27.43 22.49 1.25
CA THR A 154 27.93 23.85 1.40
C THR A 154 28.68 24.02 2.73
N PHE A 155 28.13 23.53 3.84
CA PHE A 155 28.80 23.62 5.14
C PHE A 155 30.04 22.72 5.23
N LEU A 156 30.00 21.51 4.66
CA LEU A 156 31.19 20.66 4.57
C LEU A 156 32.29 21.31 3.73
N ALA A 157 31.92 21.97 2.63
CA ALA A 157 32.84 22.72 1.78
C ALA A 157 33.42 23.96 2.49
N ILE A 158 32.61 24.70 3.25
CA ILE A 158 33.06 25.81 4.10
C ILE A 158 34.11 25.30 5.10
N LEU A 159 33.83 24.21 5.80
CA LEU A 159 34.74 23.63 6.79
C LEU A 159 36.06 23.20 6.17
N THR A 160 35.99 22.35 5.15
CA THR A 160 37.17 21.79 4.48
C THR A 160 37.99 22.90 3.80
N GLY A 161 37.34 23.89 3.19
CA GLY A 161 38.00 25.06 2.62
C GLY A 161 38.68 25.94 3.68
N THR A 162 38.05 26.12 4.85
CA THR A 162 38.63 26.89 5.97
C THR A 162 39.88 26.21 6.52
N ILE A 163 39.80 24.90 6.78
CA ILE A 163 40.93 24.10 7.28
C ILE A 163 42.06 24.07 6.26
N ALA A 164 41.74 23.76 4.99
CA ALA A 164 42.73 23.68 3.93
C ALA A 164 43.39 25.05 3.68
N GLY A 165 42.65 26.15 3.77
CA GLY A 165 43.19 27.51 3.60
C GLY A 165 44.23 27.84 4.66
N GLY A 166 43.96 27.51 5.94
CA GLY A 166 44.93 27.69 7.02
C GLY A 166 46.18 26.80 6.87
N LEU A 167 45.99 25.53 6.49
CA LEU A 167 47.11 24.59 6.25
C LEU A 167 47.97 24.99 5.04
N ALA A 168 47.36 25.50 3.98
CA ALA A 168 48.06 25.94 2.78
C ALA A 168 49.02 27.10 3.08
N VAL A 169 48.60 28.06 3.90
CA VAL A 169 49.44 29.21 4.31
C VAL A 169 50.53 28.79 5.28
N THR A 170 50.24 27.89 6.23
CA THR A 170 51.18 27.51 7.30
C THR A 170 52.21 26.45 6.88
N HIS A 171 51.85 25.52 6.00
CA HIS A 171 52.69 24.35 5.65
C HIS A 171 52.85 24.11 4.14
N GLY A 172 51.91 24.56 3.31
CA GLY A 172 51.83 24.19 1.89
C GLY A 172 52.56 25.10 0.91
N GLY A 173 52.75 26.37 1.26
CA GLY A 173 53.34 27.38 0.37
C GLY A 173 52.50 27.67 -0.89
N ALA A 174 53.05 28.51 -1.77
CA ALA A 174 52.33 29.08 -2.90
C ALA A 174 51.93 28.05 -3.99
N HIS A 175 52.67 26.94 -4.09
CA HIS A 175 52.38 25.86 -5.04
C HIS A 175 51.20 24.99 -4.60
N ALA A 176 51.11 24.64 -3.30
CA ALA A 176 49.99 23.86 -2.78
C ALA A 176 48.67 24.65 -2.85
N PHE A 177 48.71 25.96 -2.54
CA PHE A 177 47.57 26.85 -2.71
C PHE A 177 47.09 26.88 -4.17
N GLY A 178 48.02 27.10 -5.11
CA GLY A 178 47.71 27.17 -6.53
C GLY A 178 47.09 25.88 -7.08
N LEU A 179 47.64 24.72 -6.69
CA LEU A 179 47.14 23.41 -7.13
C LEU A 179 45.71 23.14 -6.61
N LEU A 180 45.42 23.51 -5.36
CA LEU A 180 44.09 23.32 -4.77
C LEU A 180 43.04 24.25 -5.40
N VAL A 181 43.29 25.56 -5.45
CA VAL A 181 42.33 26.54 -6.05
C VAL A 181 42.03 26.22 -7.51
N MET A 182 43.08 25.97 -8.30
CA MET A 182 42.91 25.68 -9.71
C MET A 182 42.25 24.31 -9.92
N GLY A 183 42.69 23.29 -9.17
CA GLY A 183 42.13 21.94 -9.25
C GLY A 183 40.64 21.90 -8.94
N PHE A 184 40.21 22.55 -7.86
CA PHE A 184 38.80 22.61 -7.49
C PHE A 184 37.97 23.49 -8.45
N ALA A 185 38.54 24.54 -9.05
CA ALA A 185 37.85 25.33 -10.07
C ALA A 185 37.58 24.50 -11.34
N VAL A 186 38.57 23.71 -11.78
CA VAL A 186 38.43 22.79 -12.92
C VAL A 186 37.42 21.68 -12.59
N LEU A 187 37.49 21.08 -11.40
CA LEU A 187 36.51 20.08 -10.97
C LEU A 187 35.09 20.64 -10.90
N CYS A 188 34.92 21.89 -10.43
CA CYS A 188 33.64 22.59 -10.43
C CYS A 188 33.08 22.75 -11.85
N TRP A 189 33.94 23.16 -12.79
CA TRP A 189 33.56 23.28 -14.20
C TRP A 189 33.19 21.92 -14.81
N LEU A 190 34.00 20.87 -14.60
CA LEU A 190 33.70 19.51 -15.08
C LEU A 190 32.37 18.99 -14.53
N ALA A 191 32.08 19.21 -13.24
CA ALA A 191 30.79 18.85 -12.65
C ALA A 191 29.63 19.63 -13.30
N SER A 192 29.83 20.90 -13.64
CA SER A 192 28.83 21.74 -14.32
C SER A 192 28.47 21.24 -15.73
N LEU A 193 29.40 20.60 -16.45
CA LEU A 193 29.16 20.03 -17.78
C LEU A 193 28.15 18.88 -17.74
N ALA A 194 28.12 18.13 -16.63
CA ALA A 194 27.22 17.01 -16.43
C ALA A 194 25.82 17.41 -15.94
N ILE A 195 25.57 18.71 -15.65
CA ILE A 195 24.23 19.20 -15.27
C ILE A 195 23.29 19.10 -16.48
N PRO A 196 22.14 18.39 -16.37
CA PRO A 196 21.14 18.29 -17.45
C PRO A 196 20.52 19.65 -17.80
N LYS A 197 20.04 19.78 -19.05
CA LYS A 197 19.31 20.98 -19.51
C LYS A 197 17.95 21.09 -18.80
N THR A 198 17.55 22.31 -18.45
CA THR A 198 16.26 22.63 -17.81
C THR A 198 15.25 23.24 -18.78
N GLY A 199 15.72 23.76 -19.92
CA GLY A 199 14.95 24.62 -20.81
C GLY A 199 14.87 26.07 -20.30
N GLU A 200 14.25 26.93 -21.12
CA GLU A 200 14.02 28.34 -20.82
C GLU A 200 12.70 28.51 -20.07
N ALA A 201 12.72 29.25 -18.95
CA ALA A 201 11.53 29.45 -18.13
C ALA A 201 10.71 30.68 -18.58
N ALA A 202 11.38 31.71 -19.10
CA ALA A 202 10.78 32.95 -19.59
C ALA A 202 11.51 33.45 -20.85
N PRO A 203 11.29 32.81 -22.02
CA PRO A 203 12.04 33.11 -23.26
C PRO A 203 11.86 34.56 -23.76
N THR A 204 10.74 35.21 -23.41
CA THR A 204 10.41 36.59 -23.80
C THR A 204 10.99 37.65 -22.85
N LEU A 205 11.54 37.25 -21.70
CA LEU A 205 12.09 38.17 -20.70
C LEU A 205 13.30 38.91 -21.25
N THR A 206 13.32 40.24 -21.27
CA THR A 206 14.52 41.04 -21.59
C THR A 206 15.38 41.26 -20.36
N VAL A 207 16.66 40.86 -20.41
CA VAL A 207 17.64 41.10 -19.33
C VAL A 207 17.93 42.60 -19.25
N ASP A 208 17.72 43.19 -18.08
CA ASP A 208 17.96 44.61 -17.85
C ASP A 208 19.46 44.87 -17.66
N ARG A 209 19.98 45.85 -18.40
CA ARG A 209 21.38 46.27 -18.28
C ARG A 209 21.60 47.15 -17.05
N ASN A 210 20.55 47.74 -16.48
CA ASN A 210 20.61 48.53 -15.27
C ASN A 210 20.44 47.64 -14.04
N VAL A 211 21.57 47.35 -13.40
CA VAL A 211 21.67 46.48 -12.23
C VAL A 211 20.79 46.95 -11.06
N LEU A 212 20.69 48.26 -10.81
CA LEU A 212 19.86 48.81 -9.74
C LEU A 212 18.37 48.68 -10.06
N ARG A 213 17.97 48.88 -11.33
CA ARG A 213 16.59 48.69 -11.77
C ARG A 213 16.19 47.21 -11.71
N SER A 214 17.08 46.32 -12.14
CA SER A 214 16.92 44.87 -12.01
C SER A 214 16.69 44.46 -10.54
N THR A 215 17.56 44.91 -9.63
CA THR A 215 17.42 44.67 -8.18
C THR A 215 16.12 45.26 -7.61
N GLY A 216 15.70 46.44 -8.05
CA GLY A 216 14.41 47.02 -7.64
C GLY A 216 13.21 46.21 -8.14
N GLY A 217 13.26 45.71 -9.37
CA GLY A 217 12.21 44.91 -9.99
C GLY A 217 11.99 43.56 -9.30
N LEU A 218 13.07 42.83 -9.01
CA LEU A 218 12.98 41.54 -8.29
C LEU A 218 12.53 41.69 -6.83
N MET A 219 12.89 42.79 -6.15
CA MET A 219 12.39 43.03 -4.79
C MET A 219 10.88 43.28 -4.81
N ARG A 220 10.37 43.90 -5.87
CA ARG A 220 8.92 44.02 -6.10
C ARG A 220 8.28 42.66 -6.37
N ASP A 221 8.88 41.81 -7.22
CA ASP A 221 8.40 40.44 -7.48
C ASP A 221 8.28 39.61 -6.18
N LEU A 222 9.20 39.79 -5.23
CA LEU A 222 9.15 39.15 -3.91
C LEU A 222 8.08 39.75 -2.99
N TYR A 223 7.89 41.08 -3.03
CA TYR A 223 6.97 41.81 -2.15
C TYR A 223 5.50 41.68 -2.58
N GLU A 224 5.22 41.54 -3.87
CA GLU A 224 3.85 41.40 -4.42
C GLU A 224 3.11 40.17 -3.88
N ASP A 225 3.83 39.10 -3.55
CA ASP A 225 3.26 37.90 -2.95
C ASP A 225 3.60 37.85 -1.46
N THR A 226 2.62 38.16 -0.62
CA THR A 226 2.74 38.15 0.84
C THR A 226 3.32 36.83 1.38
N ARG A 227 3.03 35.69 0.75
CA ARG A 227 3.56 34.38 1.15
C ARG A 227 5.05 34.26 0.82
N LEU A 228 5.47 34.72 -0.36
CA LEU A 228 6.87 34.71 -0.77
C LEU A 228 7.69 35.73 0.03
N TRP A 229 7.18 36.95 0.25
CA TRP A 229 7.80 37.96 1.09
C TRP A 229 8.10 37.42 2.50
N ARG A 230 7.09 36.87 3.19
CA ARG A 230 7.26 36.28 4.53
C ARG A 230 8.33 35.19 4.52
N THR A 231 8.30 34.31 3.52
CA THR A 231 9.26 33.21 3.41
C THR A 231 10.68 33.74 3.14
N GLY A 232 10.82 34.76 2.28
CA GLY A 232 12.10 35.43 2.01
C GLY A 232 12.70 36.08 3.26
N VAL A 233 11.89 36.79 4.05
CA VAL A 233 12.32 37.37 5.34
C VAL A 233 12.75 36.27 6.32
N ILE A 234 11.97 35.19 6.43
CA ILE A 234 12.31 34.01 7.26
C ILE A 234 13.67 33.43 6.84
N THR A 235 13.87 33.16 5.55
CA THR A 235 15.14 32.61 5.07
C THR A 235 16.32 33.57 5.30
N SER A 236 16.09 34.88 5.21
CA SER A 236 17.11 35.91 5.43
C SER A 236 17.49 36.02 6.91
N TRP A 237 16.56 35.75 7.84
CA TRP A 237 16.82 35.69 9.28
C TRP A 237 17.86 34.64 9.65
N PHE A 238 17.79 33.44 9.03
CA PHE A 238 18.78 32.39 9.24
C PHE A 238 20.20 32.86 8.91
N TRP A 239 20.37 33.51 7.75
CA TRP A 239 21.66 33.99 7.29
C TRP A 239 22.21 35.09 8.20
N LEU A 240 21.35 36.00 8.67
CA LEU A 240 21.69 37.00 9.68
C LEU A 240 22.24 36.34 10.96
N VAL A 241 21.48 35.41 11.55
CA VAL A 241 21.88 34.76 12.80
C VAL A 241 23.15 33.94 12.62
N GLY A 242 23.25 33.18 11.53
CA GLY A 242 24.44 32.39 11.21
C GLY A 242 25.69 33.26 11.07
N ALA A 243 25.59 34.40 10.36
CA ALA A 243 26.70 35.33 10.21
C ALA A 243 27.14 35.94 11.55
N VAL A 244 26.19 36.35 12.40
CA VAL A 244 26.49 36.89 13.74
C VAL A 244 27.14 35.83 14.63
N VAL A 245 26.58 34.63 14.72
CA VAL A 245 27.12 33.54 15.56
C VAL A 245 28.53 33.13 15.12
N LEU A 246 28.78 33.01 13.82
CA LEU A 246 30.11 32.68 13.28
C LEU A 246 31.12 33.82 13.51
N ALA A 247 30.70 35.07 13.44
CA ALA A 247 31.55 36.23 13.74
C ALA A 247 31.91 36.31 15.24
N LEU A 248 31.01 35.88 16.12
CA LEU A 248 31.22 35.87 17.58
C LEU A 248 32.12 34.72 18.06
N LEU A 249 32.15 33.60 17.34
CA LEU A 249 32.82 32.38 17.80
C LEU A 249 34.32 32.58 18.15
N PRO A 250 35.17 33.21 17.31
CA PRO A 250 36.58 33.41 17.65
C PRO A 250 36.78 34.28 18.90
N ALA A 251 35.97 35.36 19.03
CA ALA A 251 36.02 36.25 20.18
C ALA A 251 35.56 35.57 21.47
N LEU A 252 34.55 34.71 21.39
CA LEU A 252 34.05 33.93 22.51
C LEU A 252 35.07 32.89 23.00
N VAL A 253 35.68 32.15 22.08
CA VAL A 253 36.67 31.11 22.40
C VAL A 253 37.93 31.72 23.00
N LYS A 254 38.52 32.74 22.36
CA LYS A 254 39.77 33.36 22.82
C LYS A 254 39.55 34.26 24.05
N GLY A 255 38.49 35.07 24.04
CA GLY A 255 38.26 36.11 25.05
C GLY A 255 37.48 35.66 26.28
N THR A 256 36.67 34.60 26.20
CA THR A 256 35.79 34.17 27.30
C THR A 256 36.11 32.75 27.79
N PHE A 257 36.36 31.81 26.87
CA PHE A 257 36.59 30.41 27.22
C PHE A 257 38.08 30.03 27.35
N GLY A 258 39.00 30.89 26.91
CA GLY A 258 40.46 30.67 26.94
C GLY A 258 40.93 29.50 26.06
N GLY A 259 40.23 29.21 24.97
CA GLY A 259 40.66 28.23 23.98
C GLY A 259 41.59 28.83 22.92
N ASP A 260 42.46 28.00 22.34
CA ASP A 260 43.31 28.38 21.21
C ASP A 260 42.60 28.26 19.84
N GLU A 261 43.36 28.39 18.76
CA GLU A 261 42.84 28.31 17.38
C GLU A 261 42.38 26.89 17.00
N THR A 262 42.93 25.87 17.64
CA THR A 262 42.50 24.48 17.44
C THR A 262 41.09 24.27 18.00
N VAL A 263 40.74 24.95 19.10
CA VAL A 263 39.37 24.94 19.68
C VAL A 263 38.38 25.61 18.73
N VAL A 264 38.72 26.78 18.16
CA VAL A 264 37.87 27.46 17.17
C VAL A 264 37.60 26.55 15.97
N THR A 265 38.65 25.90 15.46
CA THR A 265 38.55 24.97 14.33
C THR A 265 37.69 23.75 14.66
N ALA A 266 37.85 23.17 15.85
CA ALA A 266 37.05 22.04 16.31
C ALA A 266 35.56 22.41 16.47
N LEU A 267 35.25 23.59 17.03
CA LEU A 267 33.88 24.09 17.14
C LEU A 267 33.25 24.38 15.77
N LEU A 268 33.99 24.93 14.81
CA LEU A 268 33.53 25.11 13.42
C LEU A 268 33.26 23.76 12.71
N ALA A 269 34.09 22.75 12.98
CA ALA A 269 33.88 21.40 12.46
C ALA A 269 32.59 20.78 13.00
N MET A 270 32.40 20.84 14.32
CA MET A 270 31.19 20.36 14.98
C MET A 270 29.94 21.15 14.57
N PHE A 271 30.07 22.47 14.37
CA PHE A 271 29.00 23.31 13.83
C PHE A 271 28.57 22.82 12.45
N SER A 272 29.51 22.52 11.56
CA SER A 272 29.21 22.00 10.21
C SER A 272 28.52 20.64 10.24
N VAL A 273 28.95 19.74 11.14
CA VAL A 273 28.27 18.47 11.40
C VAL A 273 26.85 18.70 11.94
N GLY A 274 26.67 19.65 12.85
CA GLY A 274 25.38 20.05 13.38
C GLY A 274 24.42 20.49 12.28
N VAL A 275 24.84 21.38 11.37
CA VAL A 275 23.99 21.80 10.23
C VAL A 275 23.59 20.62 9.34
N ALA A 276 24.52 19.68 9.08
CA ALA A 276 24.21 18.48 8.29
C ALA A 276 23.17 17.59 8.99
N LEU A 277 23.29 17.37 10.30
CA LEU A 277 22.31 16.63 11.11
C LEU A 277 20.94 17.31 11.09
N GLY A 278 20.91 18.64 11.29
CA GLY A 278 19.71 19.46 11.23
C GLY A 278 19.01 19.41 9.88
N SER A 279 19.78 19.52 8.81
CA SER A 279 19.30 19.44 7.43
C SER A 279 18.74 18.05 7.12
N GLY A 280 19.41 17.00 7.57
CA GLY A 280 18.92 15.62 7.48
C GLY A 280 17.60 15.41 8.23
N LEU A 281 17.49 15.96 9.45
CA LEU A 281 16.25 15.93 10.22
C LEU A 281 15.11 16.68 9.51
N ALA A 282 15.38 17.87 8.96
CA ALA A 282 14.41 18.62 8.17
C ALA A 282 13.93 17.83 6.95
N SER A 283 14.86 17.21 6.22
CA SER A 283 14.52 16.34 5.08
C SER A 283 13.61 15.19 5.48
N TRP A 284 13.84 14.58 6.64
CA TRP A 284 13.02 13.48 7.13
C TRP A 284 11.62 13.95 7.56
N LEU A 285 11.53 15.08 8.28
CA LEU A 285 10.25 15.65 8.71
C LEU A 285 9.40 16.15 7.53
N CYS A 286 10.04 16.71 6.50
CA CYS A 286 9.38 17.19 5.28
C CYS A 286 9.22 16.11 4.21
N ALA A 287 9.39 14.82 4.55
CA ALA A 287 9.31 13.74 3.59
C ALA A 287 7.93 13.71 2.91
N GLY A 288 7.90 13.87 1.58
CA GLY A 288 6.70 13.75 0.77
C GLY A 288 5.81 14.99 0.67
N ARG A 289 6.00 16.01 1.51
CA ARG A 289 5.29 17.30 1.45
C ARG A 289 6.12 18.39 2.10
N ILE A 290 6.14 19.57 1.48
CA ILE A 290 6.80 20.75 2.07
C ILE A 290 5.93 21.28 3.21
N VAL A 291 6.47 21.24 4.42
CA VAL A 291 5.85 21.71 5.66
C VAL A 291 6.72 22.81 6.26
N MET A 292 6.12 23.82 6.88
CA MET A 292 6.86 24.95 7.45
C MET A 292 6.99 24.89 8.97
N LEU A 293 6.16 24.11 9.66
CA LEU A 293 6.17 23.98 11.13
C LEU A 293 7.55 23.73 11.78
N PRO A 294 8.49 22.96 11.19
CA PRO A 294 9.81 22.80 11.80
C PRO A 294 10.60 24.12 11.93
N THR A 295 10.34 25.10 11.06
CA THR A 295 11.06 26.40 11.02
C THR A 295 10.88 27.23 12.30
N PRO A 296 9.65 27.56 12.76
CA PRO A 296 9.47 28.28 14.02
C PRO A 296 9.98 27.49 15.23
N ILE A 297 9.82 26.15 15.23
CA ILE A 297 10.35 25.30 16.32
C ILE A 297 11.88 25.41 16.37
N ALA A 298 12.54 25.36 15.22
CA ALA A 298 13.98 25.53 15.11
C ALA A 298 14.44 26.91 15.61
N ALA A 299 13.72 27.99 15.27
CA ALA A 299 14.01 29.33 15.78
C ALA A 299 13.94 29.40 17.32
N LEU A 300 12.93 28.76 17.92
CA LEU A 300 12.81 28.67 19.38
C LEU A 300 13.98 27.90 20.00
N ILE A 301 14.40 26.77 19.39
CA ILE A 301 15.58 26.00 19.84
C ILE A 301 16.84 26.86 19.72
N MET A 302 17.05 27.55 18.60
CA MET A 302 18.20 28.47 18.42
C MET A 302 18.21 29.55 19.52
N GLY A 303 17.04 30.09 19.86
CA GLY A 303 16.87 31.06 20.95
C GLY A 303 17.28 30.51 22.30
N LEU A 304 16.72 29.36 22.70
CA LEU A 304 17.02 28.70 23.98
C LEU A 304 18.50 28.33 24.12
N VAL A 305 19.10 27.77 23.06
CA VAL A 305 20.52 27.39 23.07
C VAL A 305 21.43 28.62 23.10
N SER A 306 21.07 29.70 22.41
CA SER A 306 21.83 30.96 22.48
C SER A 306 21.76 31.60 23.87
N LEU A 307 20.64 31.46 24.58
CA LEU A 307 20.53 31.88 25.98
C LEU A 307 21.39 31.03 26.92
N ASP A 308 21.49 29.72 26.68
CA ASP A 308 22.39 28.85 27.45
C ASP A 308 23.86 29.24 27.22
N LEU A 309 24.26 29.47 25.96
CA LEU A 309 25.59 29.98 25.62
C LEU A 309 25.88 31.33 26.28
N ALA A 310 24.92 32.25 26.30
CA ALA A 310 25.05 33.53 27.01
C ALA A 310 25.29 33.33 28.51
N HIS A 311 24.55 32.41 29.14
CA HIS A 311 24.69 32.09 30.55
C HIS A 311 26.05 31.43 30.87
N VAL A 312 26.47 30.47 30.06
CA VAL A 312 27.78 29.81 30.20
C VAL A 312 28.91 30.82 29.99
N ALA A 313 28.79 31.70 28.99
CA ALA A 313 29.76 32.77 28.74
C ALA A 313 29.84 33.76 29.91
N ALA A 314 28.71 34.16 30.50
CA ALA A 314 28.67 35.09 31.62
C ALA A 314 29.28 34.53 32.92
N THR A 315 29.26 33.21 33.08
CA THR A 315 29.77 32.50 34.27
C THR A 315 31.16 31.90 34.07
N SER A 316 31.74 32.09 32.89
CA SER A 316 33.06 31.57 32.56
C SER A 316 34.17 32.49 33.06
N VAL A 317 35.19 31.89 33.67
CA VAL A 317 36.45 32.54 34.01
C VAL A 317 37.50 31.97 33.08
N PRO A 318 38.18 32.81 32.26
CA PRO A 318 39.18 32.31 31.33
C PRO A 318 40.36 31.66 32.09
N PRO A 319 40.82 30.46 31.67
CA PRO A 319 41.99 29.83 32.26
C PRO A 319 43.25 30.68 32.06
N PRO A 320 44.26 30.54 32.94
CA PRO A 320 45.49 31.35 32.91
C PRO A 320 46.39 31.08 31.69
N SER A 321 46.22 29.93 31.02
CA SER A 321 46.88 29.60 29.75
C SER A 321 45.86 29.11 28.72
N PRO A 322 46.08 29.37 27.42
CA PRO A 322 45.23 28.86 26.35
C PRO A 322 45.18 27.33 26.38
N VAL A 323 43.97 26.78 26.27
CA VAL A 323 43.74 25.33 26.27
C VAL A 323 43.53 24.84 24.84
N GLY A 324 44.19 23.75 24.47
CA GLY A 324 44.03 23.11 23.16
C GLY A 324 42.69 22.38 23.01
N ALA A 325 42.33 22.01 21.78
CA ALA A 325 41.05 21.37 21.45
C ALA A 325 40.76 20.10 22.26
N LEU A 326 41.74 19.22 22.44
CA LEU A 326 41.54 17.95 23.14
C LEU A 326 41.21 18.14 24.63
N ASP A 327 41.95 19.01 25.30
CA ASP A 327 41.73 19.32 26.72
C ASP A 327 40.45 20.12 26.94
N PHE A 328 40.12 21.03 26.01
CA PHE A 328 38.87 21.78 26.03
C PHE A 328 37.67 20.83 25.95
N LEU A 329 37.64 19.95 24.93
CA LEU A 329 36.53 19.00 24.73
C LEU A 329 36.49 17.87 25.76
N GLY A 330 37.63 17.54 26.38
CA GLY A 330 37.69 16.59 27.50
C GLY A 330 37.08 17.15 28.78
N SER A 331 37.00 18.47 28.93
CA SER A 331 36.36 19.11 30.08
C SER A 331 34.83 19.09 29.97
N TRP A 332 34.13 18.93 31.10
CA TRP A 332 32.66 18.99 31.14
C TRP A 332 32.10 20.29 30.54
N ARG A 333 32.77 21.43 30.82
CA ARG A 333 32.36 22.74 30.31
C ARG A 333 32.55 22.84 28.79
N GLY A 334 33.70 22.44 28.28
CA GLY A 334 33.95 22.47 26.83
C GLY A 334 33.07 21.48 26.07
N ALA A 335 32.77 20.31 26.64
CA ALA A 335 31.80 19.37 26.07
C ALA A 335 30.38 19.96 26.01
N ARG A 336 29.94 20.68 27.06
CA ARG A 336 28.65 21.40 27.05
C ARG A 336 28.61 22.50 25.98
N ILE A 337 29.64 23.36 25.91
CA ILE A 337 29.74 24.41 24.90
C ILE A 337 29.72 23.81 23.48
N ALA A 338 30.47 22.73 23.27
CA ALA A 338 30.47 22.01 22.01
C ALA A 338 29.08 21.48 21.64
N LEU A 339 28.36 20.90 22.60
CA LEU A 339 26.98 20.46 22.41
C LEU A 339 26.06 21.62 22.05
N ASP A 340 26.16 22.76 22.72
CA ASP A 340 25.36 23.95 22.40
C ASP A 340 25.62 24.44 20.98
N PHE A 341 26.88 24.50 20.53
CA PHE A 341 27.19 24.86 19.15
C PHE A 341 26.63 23.84 18.13
N VAL A 342 26.68 22.54 18.44
CA VAL A 342 26.08 21.49 17.59
C VAL A 342 24.55 21.63 17.55
N LEU A 343 23.89 21.86 18.69
CA LEU A 343 22.44 22.02 18.78
C LEU A 343 21.97 23.30 18.08
N LEU A 344 22.69 24.41 18.26
CA LEU A 344 22.43 25.68 17.57
C LEU A 344 22.53 25.50 16.06
N ALA A 345 23.59 24.82 15.59
CA ALA A 345 23.80 24.52 14.19
C ALA A 345 22.75 23.55 13.61
N ALA A 346 22.39 22.50 14.36
CA ALA A 346 21.34 21.56 13.97
C ALA A 346 19.97 22.24 13.89
N ALA A 347 19.65 23.13 14.82
CA ALA A 347 18.46 23.95 14.74
C ALA A 347 18.51 24.88 13.51
N ALA A 348 19.66 25.48 13.20
CA ALA A 348 19.83 26.32 12.01
C ALA A 348 19.59 25.50 10.71
N GLY A 349 20.12 24.28 10.60
CA GLY A 349 19.83 23.36 9.50
C GLY A 349 18.35 22.97 9.42
N LEU A 350 17.71 22.73 10.57
CA LEU A 350 16.28 22.46 10.68
C LEU A 350 15.40 23.65 10.23
N PHE A 351 15.90 24.87 10.41
CA PHE A 351 15.24 26.11 10.05
C PHE A 351 15.30 26.39 8.54
N ILE A 352 16.49 26.29 7.93
CA ILE A 352 16.70 26.77 6.56
C ILE A 352 16.11 25.83 5.50
N VAL A 353 16.18 24.52 5.69
CA VAL A 353 15.75 23.55 4.67
C VAL A 353 14.26 23.67 4.32
N PRO A 354 13.32 23.69 5.30
CA PRO A 354 11.89 23.78 4.98
C PRO A 354 11.51 25.15 4.42
N SER A 355 12.06 26.22 5.00
CA SER A 355 11.79 27.60 4.56
C SER A 355 12.26 27.86 3.14
N PHE A 356 13.45 27.38 2.78
CA PHE A 356 13.99 27.56 1.45
C PHE A 356 13.32 26.64 0.40
N ALA A 357 12.98 25.40 0.76
CA ALA A 357 12.20 24.51 -0.10
C ALA A 357 10.80 25.08 -0.39
N ALA A 358 10.17 25.73 0.60
CA ALA A 358 8.89 26.43 0.42
C ALA A 358 8.99 27.61 -0.56
N LEU A 359 10.02 28.45 -0.42
CA LEU A 359 10.27 29.56 -1.35
C LEU A 359 10.39 29.07 -2.80
N GLN A 360 11.16 28.00 -3.03
CA GLN A 360 11.36 27.41 -4.35
C GLN A 360 10.07 26.84 -4.94
N ALA A 361 9.30 26.10 -4.14
CA ALA A 361 8.13 25.36 -4.62
C ALA A 361 6.90 26.23 -4.83
N TRP A 362 6.76 27.32 -4.08
CA TRP A 362 5.62 28.23 -4.18
C TRP A 362 5.81 29.29 -5.26
N THR A 363 7.05 29.52 -5.70
CA THR A 363 7.31 30.47 -6.77
C THR A 363 6.94 29.88 -8.14
N PRO A 364 6.17 30.63 -8.97
CA PRO A 364 5.91 30.27 -10.36
C PRO A 364 7.20 30.02 -11.16
N LYS A 365 7.15 29.13 -12.15
CA LYS A 365 8.35 28.69 -12.87
C LYS A 365 9.05 29.83 -13.60
N GLU A 366 8.28 30.79 -14.10
CA GLU A 366 8.68 31.88 -15.01
C GLU A 366 9.46 33.02 -14.32
N ARG A 367 9.38 33.08 -12.99
CA ARG A 367 10.05 34.10 -12.16
C ARG A 367 10.86 33.49 -11.00
N ARG A 368 11.09 32.18 -11.06
CA ARG A 368 11.66 31.43 -9.94
C ARG A 368 13.06 31.92 -9.58
N ALA A 369 13.94 32.05 -10.57
CA ALA A 369 15.30 32.48 -10.29
C ALA A 369 15.35 33.95 -9.83
N ARG A 370 14.49 34.82 -10.36
CA ARG A 370 14.37 36.22 -9.89
C ARG A 370 13.92 36.33 -8.43
N VAL A 371 12.94 35.56 -7.98
CA VAL A 371 12.50 35.59 -6.56
C VAL A 371 13.57 35.03 -5.64
N ILE A 372 14.28 33.96 -6.05
CA ILE A 372 15.44 33.45 -5.31
C ILE A 372 16.54 34.52 -5.23
N ALA A 373 16.80 35.23 -6.33
CA ALA A 373 17.75 36.34 -6.37
C ALA A 373 17.37 37.46 -5.39
N ALA A 374 16.08 37.82 -5.31
CA ALA A 374 15.55 38.77 -4.34
C ALA A 374 15.76 38.32 -2.89
N SER A 375 15.52 37.04 -2.62
CA SER A 375 15.81 36.47 -1.30
C SER A 375 17.30 36.53 -0.96
N ASN A 376 18.20 36.32 -1.93
CA ASN A 376 19.64 36.45 -1.70
C ASN A 376 20.06 37.89 -1.42
N VAL A 377 19.47 38.87 -2.13
CA VAL A 377 19.71 40.30 -1.88
C VAL A 377 19.25 40.68 -0.48
N LEU A 378 18.05 40.25 -0.07
CA LEU A 378 17.52 40.49 1.28
C LEU A 378 18.40 39.84 2.36
N ALA A 379 18.88 38.62 2.14
CA ALA A 379 19.80 37.95 3.05
C ALA A 379 21.13 38.70 3.17
N ALA A 380 21.72 39.15 2.06
CA ALA A 380 22.94 39.97 2.07
C ALA A 380 22.75 41.29 2.84
N ALA A 381 21.61 41.96 2.63
CA ALA A 381 21.24 43.17 3.37
C ALA A 381 21.18 42.93 4.88
N LEU A 382 20.51 41.86 5.32
CA LEU A 382 20.43 41.54 6.74
C LEU A 382 21.79 41.12 7.32
N ILE A 383 22.62 40.35 6.59
CA ILE A 383 23.98 40.01 7.05
C ILE A 383 24.79 41.28 7.32
N VAL A 384 24.77 42.25 6.40
CA VAL A 384 25.50 43.52 6.57
C VAL A 384 24.95 44.31 7.77
N LEU A 385 23.62 44.42 7.90
CA LEU A 385 23.01 45.07 9.05
C LEU A 385 23.37 44.39 10.38
N GLY A 386 23.43 43.06 10.40
CA GLY A 386 23.86 42.27 11.55
C GLY A 386 25.31 42.52 11.92
N ALA A 387 26.21 42.54 10.94
CA ALA A 387 27.63 42.82 11.16
C ALA A 387 27.86 44.25 11.68
N VAL A 388 27.17 45.24 11.11
CA VAL A 388 27.21 46.63 11.59
C VAL A 388 26.64 46.74 13.00
N GLY A 389 25.49 46.11 13.26
CA GLY A 389 24.89 46.06 14.59
C GLY A 389 25.83 45.44 15.63
N LEU A 390 26.48 44.33 15.28
CA LEU A 390 27.47 43.68 16.13
C LEU A 390 28.66 44.60 16.42
N ALA A 391 29.21 45.28 15.40
CA ALA A 391 30.31 46.23 15.58
C ALA A 391 29.93 47.40 16.49
N VAL A 392 28.69 47.91 16.39
CA VAL A 392 28.17 48.96 17.29
C VAL A 392 28.06 48.44 18.73
N LEU A 393 27.54 47.24 18.94
CA LEU A 393 27.44 46.63 20.26
C LEU A 393 28.81 46.37 20.90
N GLN A 394 29.80 45.93 20.10
CA GLN A 394 31.19 45.76 20.54
C GLN A 394 31.82 47.10 20.93
N LYS A 395 31.61 48.15 20.13
CA LYS A 395 32.09 49.51 20.44
C LYS A 395 31.43 50.08 21.70
N ALA A 396 30.18 49.72 21.99
CA ALA A 396 29.47 50.09 23.21
C ALA A 396 29.95 49.31 24.46
N GLY A 397 30.93 48.40 24.34
CA GLY A 397 31.49 47.64 25.45
C GLY A 397 30.64 46.45 25.88
N LEU A 398 29.64 46.05 25.10
CA LEU A 398 28.80 44.90 25.43
C LEU A 398 29.61 43.60 25.33
N SER A 399 29.61 42.79 26.40
CA SER A 399 30.32 41.51 26.43
C SER A 399 29.77 40.50 25.42
N SER A 400 30.58 39.51 25.03
CA SER A 400 30.17 38.40 24.16
C SER A 400 28.94 37.66 24.72
N ALA A 401 28.84 37.54 26.04
CA ALA A 401 27.66 36.99 26.71
C ALA A 401 26.40 37.85 26.47
N GLY A 402 26.51 39.17 26.59
CA GLY A 402 25.41 40.10 26.28
C GLY A 402 24.99 40.06 24.81
N GLN A 403 25.93 39.83 23.90
CA GLN A 403 25.64 39.67 22.46
C GLN A 403 24.84 38.39 22.18
N PHE A 404 25.23 37.24 22.77
CA PHE A 404 24.45 36.00 22.67
C PHE A 404 23.08 36.08 23.34
N LEU A 405 22.95 36.86 24.43
CA LEU A 405 21.66 37.12 25.07
C LEU A 405 20.69 37.81 24.11
N ILE A 406 21.15 38.84 23.39
CA ILE A 406 20.35 39.54 22.36
C ILE A 406 19.96 38.58 21.24
N VAL A 407 20.90 37.78 20.73
CA VAL A 407 20.64 36.76 19.69
C VAL A 407 19.59 35.74 20.17
N GLY A 408 19.67 35.31 21.43
CA GLY A 408 18.72 34.38 22.04
C GLY A 408 17.30 34.94 22.11
N ILE A 409 17.13 36.14 22.68
CA ILE A 409 15.83 36.81 22.77
C ILE A 409 15.26 37.08 21.38
N ALA A 410 16.08 37.57 20.46
CA ALA A 410 15.66 37.86 19.09
C ALA A 410 15.15 36.59 18.37
N ASN A 411 15.81 35.44 18.54
CA ASN A 411 15.37 34.17 17.96
C ASN A 411 14.08 33.63 18.60
N LEU A 412 13.88 33.82 19.91
CA LEU A 412 12.61 33.46 20.57
C LEU A 412 11.45 34.29 20.02
N LEU A 413 11.64 35.61 19.91
CA LEU A 413 10.63 36.52 19.33
C LEU A 413 10.36 36.18 17.86
N ALA A 414 11.42 35.91 17.08
CA ALA A 414 11.28 35.48 15.68
C ALA A 414 10.50 34.15 15.58
N GLY A 415 10.79 33.16 16.43
CA GLY A 415 10.06 31.89 16.44
C GLY A 415 8.55 32.05 16.70
N VAL A 416 8.18 32.89 17.67
CA VAL A 416 6.77 33.23 17.94
C VAL A 416 6.15 33.99 16.75
N ALA A 417 6.83 34.99 16.22
CA ALA A 417 6.35 35.77 15.09
C ALA A 417 6.10 34.89 13.86
N ILE A 418 7.04 34.00 13.53
CA ILE A 418 6.94 33.05 12.42
C ILE A 418 5.75 32.11 12.60
N LEU A 419 5.50 31.64 13.83
CA LEU A 419 4.35 30.77 14.12
C LEU A 419 3.02 31.50 13.90
N LEU A 420 2.93 32.79 14.23
CA LEU A 420 1.73 33.62 14.04
C LEU A 420 1.47 33.98 12.57
N VAL A 421 2.52 34.14 11.77
CA VAL A 421 2.41 34.50 10.34
C VAL A 421 2.59 33.31 9.39
N LEU A 422 2.61 32.09 9.92
CA LEU A 422 2.92 30.86 9.20
C LEU A 422 2.02 30.74 7.95
N PRO A 423 2.57 30.59 6.73
CA PRO A 423 1.75 30.52 5.52
C PRO A 423 0.96 29.21 5.38
N THR A 424 1.28 28.20 6.19
CA THR A 424 0.62 26.89 6.23
C THR A 424 -0.15 26.72 7.53
N SER A 425 -1.10 25.77 7.57
CA SER A 425 -1.74 25.37 8.83
C SER A 425 -0.76 24.52 9.63
N GLY A 426 -0.29 25.04 10.77
CA GLY A 426 0.64 24.32 11.65
C GLY A 426 0.10 22.95 12.09
N PHE A 427 -1.21 22.81 12.27
CA PHE A 427 -1.82 21.53 12.60
C PHE A 427 -1.77 20.52 11.44
N ARG A 428 -2.00 20.96 10.20
CA ARG A 428 -1.85 20.08 9.01
C ARG A 428 -0.41 19.68 8.78
N ASP A 429 0.53 20.60 8.99
CA ASP A 429 1.95 20.30 8.92
C ASP A 429 2.34 19.26 9.95
N PHE A 430 1.86 19.39 11.19
CA PHE A 430 2.04 18.38 12.24
C PHE A 430 1.48 17.01 11.84
N LEU A 431 0.24 16.94 11.36
CA LEU A 431 -0.37 15.68 10.92
C LEU A 431 0.39 15.07 9.74
N SER A 432 0.83 15.90 8.79
CA SER A 432 1.64 15.47 7.65
C SER A 432 2.97 14.87 8.11
N ILE A 433 3.67 15.53 9.03
CA ILE A 433 4.91 15.02 9.65
C ILE A 433 4.63 13.68 10.35
N LEU A 434 3.60 13.64 11.21
CA LEU A 434 3.22 12.44 11.96
C LEU A 434 2.99 11.25 11.02
N PHE A 435 2.14 11.39 10.01
CA PHE A 435 1.80 10.27 9.13
C PHE A 435 2.90 9.93 8.13
N ARG A 436 3.57 10.92 7.53
CA ARG A 436 4.58 10.66 6.49
C ARG A 436 5.93 10.26 7.06
N ALA A 437 6.42 10.95 8.09
CA ALA A 437 7.75 10.68 8.66
C ALA A 437 7.72 9.44 9.58
N PHE A 438 6.74 9.36 10.50
CA PHE A 438 6.69 8.28 11.49
C PHE A 438 5.94 7.04 10.99
N TYR A 439 4.74 7.22 10.42
CA TYR A 439 3.94 6.10 9.89
C TYR A 439 4.26 5.74 8.43
N ARG A 440 5.25 6.39 7.80
CA ARG A 440 5.69 6.11 6.42
C ARG A 440 4.52 6.06 5.44
N LEU A 441 3.62 7.03 5.56
CA LEU A 441 2.40 7.12 4.76
C LEU A 441 2.72 7.06 3.25
N GLU A 442 2.18 6.04 2.60
CA GLU A 442 2.15 5.91 1.15
C GLU A 442 0.75 6.24 0.65
N VAL A 443 0.64 7.17 -0.30
CA VAL A 443 -0.64 7.54 -0.93
C VAL A 443 -0.57 7.15 -2.41
N ARG A 444 -1.53 6.34 -2.87
CA ARG A 444 -1.67 5.87 -4.25
C ARG A 444 -2.93 6.46 -4.86
N GLY A 445 -2.85 6.95 -6.09
CA GLY A 445 -4.02 7.45 -6.83
C GLY A 445 -4.52 8.83 -6.37
N ILE A 446 -3.69 9.65 -5.72
CA ILE A 446 -4.11 10.96 -5.20
C ILE A 446 -4.66 11.88 -6.29
N GLU A 447 -4.19 11.73 -7.52
CA GLU A 447 -4.67 12.40 -8.72
C GLU A 447 -6.16 12.16 -9.00
N ASN A 448 -6.73 11.06 -8.50
CA ASN A 448 -8.16 10.77 -8.66
C ASN A 448 -9.04 11.70 -7.81
N VAL A 449 -8.50 12.30 -6.75
CA VAL A 449 -9.18 13.37 -6.00
C VAL A 449 -9.32 14.62 -6.87
N GLU A 450 -8.27 14.98 -7.63
CA GLU A 450 -8.31 16.12 -8.55
C GLU A 450 -9.24 15.87 -9.75
N LYS A 451 -9.24 14.64 -10.30
CA LYS A 451 -10.15 14.22 -11.39
C LYS A 451 -11.63 14.31 -11.01
N ALA A 452 -11.96 14.21 -9.71
CA ALA A 452 -13.33 14.31 -9.24
C ALA A 452 -13.89 15.75 -9.33
N GLY A 453 -13.03 16.75 -9.60
CA GLY A 453 -13.42 18.14 -9.72
C GLY A 453 -13.39 18.91 -8.39
N PRO A 454 -13.92 20.13 -8.36
CA PRO A 454 -13.82 21.02 -7.20
C PRO A 454 -14.65 20.55 -5.99
N ASN A 455 -15.67 19.73 -6.22
CA ASN A 455 -16.59 19.19 -5.23
C ASN A 455 -16.85 17.69 -5.45
N ALA A 456 -16.51 16.88 -4.46
CA ALA A 456 -16.69 15.43 -4.49
C ALA A 456 -17.01 14.89 -3.09
N ILE A 457 -17.52 13.67 -3.04
CA ILE A 457 -17.68 12.92 -1.78
C ILE A 457 -16.53 11.93 -1.67
N ILE A 458 -15.62 12.15 -0.72
CA ILE A 458 -14.54 11.21 -0.41
C ILE A 458 -15.09 10.21 0.61
N ALA A 459 -15.34 8.98 0.16
CA ALA A 459 -15.91 7.90 0.95
C ALA A 459 -14.80 6.94 1.42
N LEU A 460 -14.55 6.89 2.74
CA LEU A 460 -13.46 6.11 3.32
C LEU A 460 -13.97 4.94 4.16
N ASN A 461 -13.23 3.83 4.17
CA ASN A 461 -13.38 2.83 5.24
C ASN A 461 -12.88 3.41 6.58
N HIS A 462 -13.36 2.88 7.70
CA HIS A 462 -13.03 3.43 9.02
C HIS A 462 -12.40 2.40 9.97
N VAL A 463 -11.08 2.46 10.11
CA VAL A 463 -10.23 1.49 10.82
C VAL A 463 -9.65 2.01 12.15
N SER A 464 -9.44 3.32 12.31
CA SER A 464 -8.88 3.92 13.53
C SER A 464 -9.33 5.36 13.82
N PHE A 465 -9.12 5.84 15.04
CA PHE A 465 -9.33 7.26 15.38
C PHE A 465 -8.36 8.22 14.66
N LEU A 466 -7.30 7.72 14.02
CA LEU A 466 -6.37 8.54 13.24
C LEU A 466 -6.90 8.86 11.84
N ASP A 467 -7.92 8.15 11.37
CA ASP A 467 -8.37 8.19 9.97
C ASP A 467 -8.87 9.58 9.55
N ALA A 468 -9.55 10.30 10.44
CA ALA A 468 -10.04 11.65 10.15
C ALA A 468 -8.88 12.65 9.98
N GLY A 469 -7.87 12.58 10.85
CA GLY A 469 -6.65 13.37 10.72
C GLY A 469 -5.86 12.98 9.47
N LEU A 470 -5.80 11.68 9.15
CA LEU A 470 -5.18 11.19 7.94
C LEU A 470 -5.89 11.73 6.70
N ALA A 471 -7.22 11.67 6.66
CA ALA A 471 -8.02 12.21 5.56
C ALA A 471 -7.81 13.73 5.37
N LEU A 472 -7.73 14.49 6.47
CA LEU A 472 -7.40 15.92 6.43
C LEU A 472 -6.02 16.20 5.81
N SER A 473 -5.07 15.27 5.97
CA SER A 473 -3.73 15.39 5.37
C SER A 473 -3.69 15.10 3.86
N LEU A 474 -4.77 14.51 3.30
CA LEU A 474 -4.86 14.15 1.88
C LEU A 474 -5.33 15.31 1.01
N THR A 475 -6.13 16.24 1.53
CA THR A 475 -6.68 17.36 0.76
C THR A 475 -5.92 18.66 1.03
N GLU A 476 -5.77 19.50 0.00
CA GLU A 476 -5.20 20.84 0.17
C GLU A 476 -6.24 21.86 0.65
N ARG A 477 -7.50 21.69 0.21
CA ARG A 477 -8.66 22.48 0.64
C ARG A 477 -9.25 21.95 1.95
N ASP A 478 -9.91 22.83 2.69
CA ASP A 478 -10.64 22.51 3.91
C ASP A 478 -11.89 21.70 3.57
N PRO A 479 -11.91 20.39 3.88
CA PRO A 479 -13.08 19.57 3.60
C PRO A 479 -14.10 19.73 4.72
N THR A 480 -15.36 19.49 4.39
CA THR A 480 -16.43 19.35 5.38
C THR A 480 -16.50 17.89 5.82
N PHE A 481 -16.41 17.62 7.12
CA PHE A 481 -16.49 16.27 7.68
C PHE A 481 -17.92 15.97 8.15
N ALA A 482 -18.50 14.87 7.69
CA ALA A 482 -19.64 14.27 8.36
C ALA A 482 -19.16 13.45 9.57
N ILE A 483 -19.46 13.92 10.78
CA ILE A 483 -19.04 13.26 12.03
C ILE A 483 -20.25 12.73 12.80
N ASP A 484 -20.13 11.60 13.48
CA ASP A 484 -21.18 11.13 14.38
C ASP A 484 -21.43 12.12 15.53
N HIS A 485 -22.71 12.39 15.82
CA HIS A 485 -23.12 13.37 16.85
C HIS A 485 -22.56 13.05 18.25
N THR A 486 -22.51 11.77 18.65
CA THR A 486 -22.00 11.38 19.97
C THR A 486 -20.49 11.52 20.07
N ILE A 487 -19.77 11.25 18.97
CA ILE A 487 -18.32 11.44 18.91
C ILE A 487 -17.96 12.92 18.97
N ALA A 488 -18.72 13.79 18.27
CA ALA A 488 -18.50 15.23 18.27
C ALA A 488 -18.59 15.88 19.67
N GLN A 489 -19.37 15.29 20.58
CA GLN A 489 -19.52 15.79 21.95
C GLN A 489 -18.35 15.45 22.88
N LYS A 490 -17.47 14.51 22.51
CA LYS A 490 -16.35 14.09 23.36
C LYS A 490 -15.32 15.20 23.51
N TRP A 491 -14.88 15.43 24.74
CA TRP A 491 -13.97 16.54 25.06
C TRP A 491 -12.67 16.51 24.25
N TRP A 492 -12.10 15.32 24.01
CA TRP A 492 -10.85 15.15 23.26
C TRP A 492 -11.00 15.35 21.74
N VAL A 493 -12.23 15.35 21.21
CA VAL A 493 -12.52 15.62 19.79
C VAL A 493 -12.66 17.13 19.52
N ARG A 494 -13.02 17.92 20.54
CA ARG A 494 -13.25 19.38 20.40
C ARG A 494 -12.09 20.14 19.75
N PRO A 495 -10.81 19.89 20.09
CA PRO A 495 -9.70 20.57 19.41
C PRO A 495 -9.67 20.32 17.90
N PHE A 496 -10.02 19.11 17.45
CA PHE A 496 -10.11 18.78 16.03
C PHE A 496 -11.27 19.49 15.33
N LEU A 497 -12.41 19.65 16.01
CA LEU A 497 -13.59 20.37 15.49
C LEU A 497 -13.34 21.87 15.35
N TRP A 498 -12.46 22.45 16.17
CA TRP A 498 -12.09 23.86 16.03
C TRP A 498 -11.21 24.12 14.80
N LEU A 499 -10.46 23.10 14.37
CA LEU A 499 -9.48 23.18 13.27
C LEU A 499 -10.04 22.69 11.93
N THR A 500 -11.27 22.20 11.88
CA THR A 500 -11.91 21.64 10.68
C THR A 500 -13.38 22.01 10.60
N ARG A 501 -13.95 22.06 9.39
CA ARG A 501 -15.40 22.16 9.23
C ARG A 501 -16.00 20.77 9.47
N ALA A 502 -16.70 20.59 10.57
CA ALA A 502 -17.35 19.33 10.91
C ALA A 502 -18.84 19.54 11.15
N LEU A 503 -19.66 18.72 10.49
CA LEU A 503 -21.10 18.71 10.63
C LEU A 503 -21.54 17.42 11.31
N PRO A 504 -22.11 17.50 12.53
CA PRO A 504 -22.60 16.32 13.23
C PRO A 504 -23.81 15.73 12.50
N LEU A 505 -23.71 14.46 12.13
CA LEU A 505 -24.76 13.66 11.52
C LEU A 505 -25.50 12.88 12.60
N ASP A 506 -26.78 13.18 12.75
CA ASP A 506 -27.72 12.36 13.53
C ASP A 506 -28.65 11.64 12.54
N PRO A 507 -28.57 10.30 12.42
CA PRO A 507 -29.43 9.52 11.51
C PRO A 507 -30.93 9.68 11.79
N THR A 508 -31.30 10.10 13.01
CA THR A 508 -32.70 10.32 13.41
C THR A 508 -33.25 11.67 12.95
N LYS A 509 -32.38 12.61 12.53
CA LYS A 509 -32.75 13.98 12.15
C LYS A 509 -32.52 14.24 10.65
N PRO A 510 -33.59 14.30 9.83
CA PRO A 510 -33.47 14.51 8.38
C PRO A 510 -32.79 15.81 7.98
N MET A 511 -32.86 16.86 8.82
CA MET A 511 -32.28 18.17 8.54
C MET A 511 -30.75 18.14 8.37
N ALA A 512 -30.04 17.36 9.18
CA ALA A 512 -28.57 17.25 9.09
C ALA A 512 -28.13 16.68 7.73
N THR A 513 -28.89 15.72 7.20
CA THR A 513 -28.64 15.14 5.86
C THR A 513 -28.87 16.19 4.76
N ARG A 514 -29.91 17.02 4.90
CA ARG A 514 -30.20 18.10 3.93
C ARG A 514 -29.11 19.18 3.93
N THR A 515 -28.60 19.55 5.10
CA THR A 515 -27.49 20.51 5.23
C THR A 515 -26.24 20.00 4.51
N LEU A 516 -25.89 18.72 4.67
CA LEU A 516 -24.74 18.11 3.98
C LEU A 516 -24.93 18.07 2.46
N ILE A 517 -26.12 17.71 1.98
CA ILE A 517 -26.43 17.73 0.54
C ILE A 517 -26.25 19.14 -0.03
N ASN A 518 -26.74 20.16 0.68
CA ASN A 518 -26.63 21.55 0.25
C ASN A 518 -25.17 22.04 0.28
N ALA A 519 -24.38 21.66 1.29
CA ALA A 519 -22.95 22.01 1.37
C ALA A 519 -22.16 21.45 0.17
N VAL A 520 -22.39 20.18 -0.19
CA VAL A 520 -21.76 19.54 -1.35
C VAL A 520 -22.17 20.22 -2.66
N LYS A 521 -23.47 20.57 -2.79
CA LYS A 521 -23.99 21.31 -3.95
C LYS A 521 -23.45 22.74 -4.04
N ALA A 522 -23.12 23.35 -2.91
CA ALA A 522 -22.47 24.66 -2.84
C ALA A 522 -20.98 24.63 -3.22
N GLY A 523 -20.44 23.48 -3.61
CA GLY A 523 -19.06 23.32 -4.06
C GLY A 523 -18.09 22.82 -2.99
N GLU A 524 -18.57 22.39 -1.82
CA GLU A 524 -17.71 21.83 -0.77
C GLU A 524 -17.40 20.34 -1.02
N THR A 525 -16.15 19.94 -0.74
CA THR A 525 -15.76 18.53 -0.70
C THR A 525 -16.15 17.92 0.63
N LEU A 526 -16.93 16.84 0.60
CA LEU A 526 -17.41 16.13 1.79
C LEU A 526 -16.56 14.89 2.05
N ILE A 527 -16.00 14.80 3.25
CA ILE A 527 -15.40 13.56 3.76
C ILE A 527 -16.45 12.81 4.57
N ILE A 528 -16.70 11.56 4.20
CA ILE A 528 -17.64 10.68 4.89
C ILE A 528 -17.03 9.30 5.16
N PHE A 529 -17.33 8.76 6.33
CA PHE A 529 -17.10 7.36 6.68
C PHE A 529 -18.44 6.63 6.58
N PRO A 530 -18.75 5.95 5.46
CA PRO A 530 -20.10 5.41 5.22
C PRO A 530 -20.56 4.38 6.25
N GLU A 531 -19.60 3.74 6.95
CA GLU A 531 -19.86 2.80 8.04
C GLU A 531 -20.41 3.49 9.30
N GLY A 532 -20.29 4.81 9.45
CA GLY A 532 -20.78 5.60 10.60
C GLY A 532 -20.09 5.30 11.94
N ARG A 533 -19.18 4.32 11.98
CA ARG A 533 -18.43 3.89 13.17
C ARG A 533 -17.11 3.26 12.76
N LEU A 534 -16.19 3.21 13.72
CA LEU A 534 -14.96 2.42 13.59
C LEU A 534 -15.28 0.93 13.48
N THR A 535 -14.58 0.25 12.57
CA THR A 535 -14.67 -1.20 12.44
C THR A 535 -14.29 -1.90 13.74
N VAL A 536 -15.02 -2.96 14.04
CA VAL A 536 -14.73 -3.89 15.14
C VAL A 536 -14.42 -5.29 14.62
N THR A 537 -14.45 -5.47 13.30
CA THR A 537 -14.19 -6.75 12.64
C THR A 537 -12.92 -6.70 11.79
N GLY A 538 -12.44 -5.50 11.43
CA GLY A 538 -11.32 -5.29 10.52
C GLY A 538 -11.71 -5.46 9.05
N SER A 539 -12.98 -5.77 8.78
CA SER A 539 -13.58 -5.85 7.44
C SER A 539 -14.60 -4.74 7.26
N LEU A 540 -15.08 -4.56 6.03
CA LEU A 540 -16.14 -3.60 5.70
C LEU A 540 -17.43 -3.94 6.48
N MET A 541 -17.89 -3.02 7.32
CA MET A 541 -19.14 -3.15 8.04
C MET A 541 -20.35 -2.66 7.21
N LYS A 542 -21.52 -2.60 7.85
CA LYS A 542 -22.73 -2.02 7.26
C LYS A 542 -22.47 -0.58 6.84
N VAL A 543 -22.82 -0.26 5.59
CA VAL A 543 -22.92 1.11 5.10
C VAL A 543 -24.30 1.67 5.43
N TYR A 544 -24.37 2.89 5.97
CA TYR A 544 -25.63 3.55 6.30
C TYR A 544 -26.30 4.13 5.06
N ASP A 545 -27.60 3.86 4.89
CA ASP A 545 -28.39 4.38 3.77
C ASP A 545 -28.39 5.92 3.67
N GLY A 546 -28.22 6.62 4.80
CA GLY A 546 -28.09 8.08 4.84
C GLY A 546 -26.87 8.59 4.07
N ALA A 547 -25.73 7.90 4.17
CA ALA A 547 -24.53 8.21 3.39
C ALA A 547 -24.78 7.99 1.89
N GLY A 548 -25.43 6.88 1.54
CA GLY A 548 -25.84 6.58 0.16
C GLY A 548 -26.78 7.66 -0.40
N LEU A 549 -27.75 8.10 0.40
CA LEU A 549 -28.69 9.15 -0.01
C LEU A 549 -28.02 10.51 -0.24
N ILE A 550 -27.00 10.87 0.56
CA ILE A 550 -26.22 12.10 0.33
C ILE A 550 -25.52 12.02 -1.02
N ALA A 551 -24.89 10.88 -1.33
CA ALA A 551 -24.22 10.65 -2.60
C ALA A 551 -25.18 10.67 -3.80
N ASP A 552 -26.34 10.00 -3.70
CA ASP A 552 -27.37 10.02 -4.75
C ASP A 552 -27.94 11.44 -4.99
N LYS A 553 -28.32 12.16 -3.92
CA LYS A 553 -29.02 13.46 -4.06
C LYS A 553 -28.12 14.65 -4.36
N SER A 554 -26.82 14.55 -4.06
CA SER A 554 -25.84 15.57 -4.41
C SER A 554 -25.48 15.53 -5.90
N GLY A 555 -25.51 14.36 -6.53
CA GLY A 555 -25.17 14.17 -7.95
C GLY A 555 -23.68 14.36 -8.25
N VAL A 556 -22.83 14.49 -7.22
CA VAL A 556 -21.38 14.64 -7.37
C VAL A 556 -20.70 13.28 -7.40
N PRO A 557 -19.49 13.16 -8.00
CA PRO A 557 -18.73 11.93 -7.94
C PRO A 557 -18.37 11.53 -6.49
N VAL A 558 -18.42 10.22 -6.24
CA VAL A 558 -17.91 9.58 -5.03
C VAL A 558 -16.51 9.06 -5.32
N VAL A 559 -15.52 9.46 -4.53
CA VAL A 559 -14.14 8.99 -4.59
C VAL A 559 -13.95 7.94 -3.49
N PRO A 560 -13.83 6.64 -3.83
CA PRO A 560 -13.63 5.58 -2.85
C PRO A 560 -12.18 5.55 -2.39
N VAL A 561 -11.95 5.57 -1.08
CA VAL A 561 -10.60 5.59 -0.50
C VAL A 561 -10.45 4.50 0.56
N LYS A 562 -9.43 3.67 0.41
CA LYS A 562 -9.07 2.65 1.39
C LYS A 562 -7.88 3.10 2.22
N ILE A 563 -8.04 3.01 3.53
CA ILE A 563 -7.02 3.20 4.56
C ILE A 563 -6.62 1.84 5.10
N GLU A 564 -5.31 1.57 5.13
CA GLU A 564 -4.69 0.37 5.67
C GLU A 564 -3.48 0.74 6.53
N GLY A 565 -3.23 -0.01 7.59
CA GLY A 565 -2.16 0.24 8.57
C GLY A 565 -2.65 0.72 9.94
N PRO A 566 -3.51 1.77 10.04
CA PRO A 566 -3.95 2.30 11.33
C PRO A 566 -4.67 1.29 12.24
N GLU A 567 -5.29 0.23 11.68
CA GLU A 567 -5.86 -0.90 12.42
C GLU A 567 -4.84 -1.59 13.34
N HIS A 568 -3.55 -1.56 12.99
CA HIS A 568 -2.47 -2.13 13.79
C HIS A 568 -2.02 -1.24 14.96
N THR A 569 -2.51 0.00 15.06
CA THR A 569 -2.15 0.95 16.12
C THR A 569 -3.08 0.85 17.32
N VAL A 570 -2.67 1.37 18.48
CA VAL A 570 -3.53 1.42 19.68
C VAL A 570 -4.81 2.27 19.50
N PHE A 571 -4.88 3.08 18.44
CA PHE A 571 -6.02 3.95 18.14
C PHE A 571 -7.16 3.25 17.36
N SER A 572 -7.02 1.97 17.05
CA SER A 572 -8.12 1.17 16.49
C SER A 572 -8.90 0.41 17.57
N ARG A 573 -10.19 0.16 17.36
CA ARG A 573 -11.05 -0.60 18.30
C ARG A 573 -10.79 -2.11 18.30
N LEU A 574 -10.01 -2.63 17.36
CA LEU A 574 -9.71 -4.06 17.27
C LEU A 574 -8.89 -4.54 18.47
N SER A 575 -9.22 -5.70 19.02
CA SER A 575 -8.44 -6.28 20.12
C SER A 575 -7.10 -6.86 19.63
N ARG A 576 -6.18 -7.15 20.57
CA ARG A 576 -4.92 -7.85 20.25
C ARG A 576 -5.14 -9.26 19.68
N ALA A 577 -6.31 -9.87 19.94
CA ALA A 577 -6.69 -11.14 19.35
C ALA A 577 -7.08 -10.98 17.88
N GLN A 578 -7.80 -9.90 17.55
CA GLN A 578 -8.31 -9.59 16.21
C GLN A 578 -7.27 -9.01 15.26
N VAL A 579 -6.24 -8.33 15.78
CA VAL A 579 -5.15 -7.77 14.97
C VAL A 579 -3.82 -7.76 15.72
N ARG A 580 -2.71 -7.99 15.02
CA ARG A 580 -1.37 -7.83 15.59
C ARG A 580 -1.02 -6.35 15.73
N ARG A 581 -0.92 -5.86 16.97
CA ARG A 581 -0.52 -4.47 17.25
C ARG A 581 0.96 -4.23 16.92
N ARG A 582 1.26 -3.04 16.41
CA ARG A 582 2.64 -2.60 16.08
C ARG A 582 2.81 -1.13 16.47
N TRP A 583 4.02 -0.77 16.85
CA TRP A 583 4.45 0.62 16.93
C TRP A 583 4.80 1.11 15.53
N TRP A 584 4.26 2.26 15.13
CA TRP A 584 4.55 2.89 13.84
C TRP A 584 4.40 1.97 12.61
N PRO A 585 3.27 1.23 12.47
CA PRO A 585 2.99 0.45 11.27
C PRO A 585 2.94 1.36 10.05
N LYS A 586 3.32 0.84 8.88
CA LYS A 586 3.23 1.59 7.64
C LYS A 586 1.75 1.88 7.33
N PHE A 587 1.42 3.13 7.03
CA PHE A 587 0.09 3.51 6.54
C PHE A 587 0.08 3.53 5.01
N THR A 588 -0.96 2.97 4.42
CA THR A 588 -1.20 3.02 2.97
C THR A 588 -2.60 3.55 2.74
N VAL A 589 -2.71 4.54 1.87
CA VAL A 589 -3.97 5.10 1.40
C VAL A 589 -4.05 4.86 -0.10
N THR A 590 -5.11 4.18 -0.55
CA THR A 590 -5.37 3.95 -1.97
C THR A 590 -6.66 4.65 -2.37
N VAL A 591 -6.56 5.58 -3.31
CA VAL A 591 -7.67 6.38 -3.84
C VAL A 591 -8.04 5.84 -5.22
N LEU A 592 -9.25 5.31 -5.37
CA LEU A 592 -9.74 4.78 -6.65
C LEU A 592 -10.36 5.88 -7.52
N GLU A 593 -10.68 5.56 -8.77
CA GLU A 593 -11.33 6.50 -9.67
C GLU A 593 -12.71 6.95 -9.14
N PRO A 594 -13.10 8.22 -9.38
CA PRO A 594 -14.43 8.70 -9.02
C PRO A 594 -15.54 7.93 -9.74
N VAL A 595 -16.59 7.57 -9.00
CA VAL A 595 -17.78 6.89 -9.51
C VAL A 595 -19.04 7.68 -9.18
N ARG A 596 -20.05 7.61 -10.06
CA ARG A 596 -21.39 8.11 -9.76
C ARG A 596 -22.28 6.94 -9.35
N LEU A 597 -23.12 7.16 -8.34
CA LEU A 597 -24.10 6.16 -7.96
C LEU A 597 -25.20 6.09 -9.01
N ASP A 598 -25.47 4.88 -9.52
CA ASP A 598 -26.61 4.59 -10.37
C ASP A 598 -27.75 4.05 -9.50
N VAL A 599 -28.84 4.82 -9.44
CA VAL A 599 -30.03 4.50 -8.64
C VAL A 599 -31.26 4.83 -9.48
N ASP A 600 -32.09 3.81 -9.71
CA ASP A 600 -33.29 3.91 -10.53
C ASP A 600 -34.12 5.18 -10.20
N PRO A 601 -34.30 6.09 -11.16
CA PRO A 601 -35.11 7.31 -11.01
C PRO A 601 -36.55 7.05 -10.55
N ALA A 602 -37.14 5.89 -10.88
CA ALA A 602 -38.50 5.52 -10.52
C ALA A 602 -38.67 5.28 -9.01
N LEU A 603 -37.60 4.87 -8.31
CA LEU A 603 -37.63 4.62 -6.88
C LEU A 603 -37.80 5.94 -6.10
N LYS A 604 -38.74 5.94 -5.14
CA LYS A 604 -39.05 7.08 -4.26
C LYS A 604 -38.97 6.69 -2.77
N GLY A 605 -38.88 7.69 -1.91
CA GLY A 605 -38.95 7.53 -0.45
C GLY A 605 -37.93 6.53 0.13
N LYS A 606 -38.42 5.57 0.91
CA LYS A 606 -37.61 4.54 1.59
C LYS A 606 -36.89 3.62 0.60
N ALA A 607 -37.55 3.22 -0.49
CA ALA A 607 -36.97 2.32 -1.49
C ALA A 607 -35.75 2.94 -2.16
N ARG A 608 -35.83 4.22 -2.57
CA ARG A 608 -34.67 4.95 -3.14
C ARG A 608 -33.51 5.04 -2.17
N ARG A 609 -33.80 5.32 -0.89
CA ARG A 609 -32.78 5.41 0.17
C ARG A 609 -32.05 4.07 0.34
N GLN A 610 -32.77 2.96 0.39
CA GLN A 610 -32.19 1.62 0.51
C GLN A 610 -31.35 1.24 -0.72
N ALA A 611 -31.85 1.55 -1.93
CA ALA A 611 -31.12 1.32 -3.16
C ALA A 611 -29.81 2.15 -3.21
N ALA A 612 -29.86 3.43 -2.83
CA ALA A 612 -28.66 4.27 -2.74
C ALA A 612 -27.65 3.76 -1.69
N GLY A 613 -28.13 3.27 -0.55
CA GLY A 613 -27.29 2.60 0.46
C GLY A 613 -26.62 1.33 -0.07
N ALA A 614 -27.38 0.49 -0.80
CA ALA A 614 -26.86 -0.71 -1.44
C ALA A 614 -25.85 -0.41 -2.55
N ALA A 615 -26.09 0.63 -3.37
CA ALA A 615 -25.17 1.09 -4.39
C ALA A 615 -23.85 1.58 -3.77
N LEU A 616 -23.92 2.40 -2.72
CA LEU A 616 -22.71 2.85 -2.00
C LEU A 616 -21.99 1.68 -1.32
N TYR A 617 -22.71 0.69 -0.78
CA TYR A 617 -22.08 -0.54 -0.29
C TYR A 617 -21.36 -1.29 -1.42
N GLY A 618 -21.95 -1.36 -2.62
CA GLY A 618 -21.32 -1.95 -3.80
C GLY A 618 -19.98 -1.27 -4.11
N VAL A 619 -19.96 0.06 -4.12
CA VAL A 619 -18.73 0.86 -4.28
C VAL A 619 -17.69 0.56 -3.20
N MET A 620 -18.10 0.50 -1.93
CA MET A 620 -17.17 0.19 -0.84
C MET A 620 -16.69 -1.28 -0.86
N SER A 621 -17.53 -2.22 -1.28
CA SER A 621 -17.16 -3.63 -1.44
C SER A 621 -16.16 -3.79 -2.60
N ASP A 622 -16.39 -3.11 -3.72
CA ASP A 622 -15.48 -3.06 -4.85
C ASP A 622 -14.14 -2.40 -4.48
N LEU A 623 -14.16 -1.35 -3.66
CA LEU A 623 -12.95 -0.75 -3.08
C LEU A 623 -12.11 -1.78 -2.32
N ILE A 624 -12.71 -2.63 -1.47
CA ILE A 624 -11.97 -3.66 -0.75
C ILE A 624 -11.37 -4.68 -1.72
N PHE A 625 -12.11 -5.07 -2.76
CA PHE A 625 -11.67 -6.03 -3.76
C PHE A 625 -10.55 -5.51 -4.66
N ARG A 626 -10.75 -4.36 -5.32
CA ARG A 626 -9.79 -3.77 -6.29
C ARG A 626 -8.45 -3.39 -5.68
N THR A 627 -8.41 -3.18 -4.37
CA THR A 627 -7.18 -2.88 -3.62
C THR A 627 -6.54 -4.11 -2.98
N ALA A 628 -7.16 -5.28 -3.08
CA ALA A 628 -6.60 -6.51 -2.56
C ALA A 628 -5.42 -6.97 -3.43
N PRO A 629 -4.30 -7.41 -2.83
CA PRO A 629 -3.15 -7.89 -3.60
C PRO A 629 -3.43 -9.28 -4.19
N ILE A 630 -3.89 -9.30 -5.45
CA ILE A 630 -4.16 -10.52 -6.23
C ILE A 630 -3.05 -10.85 -7.24
N ASP A 631 -2.18 -9.88 -7.55
CA ASP A 631 -1.07 -10.00 -8.49
C ASP A 631 0.18 -10.65 -7.85
N ARG A 632 0.01 -11.85 -7.30
CA ARG A 632 1.07 -12.64 -6.66
C ARG A 632 0.77 -14.14 -6.71
N THR A 633 1.73 -14.96 -6.31
CA THR A 633 1.48 -16.40 -6.18
C THR A 633 0.74 -16.73 -4.88
N VAL A 634 0.04 -17.86 -4.83
CA VAL A 634 -0.61 -18.37 -3.61
C VAL A 634 0.43 -18.59 -2.51
N PHE A 635 1.60 -19.14 -2.84
CA PHE A 635 2.68 -19.34 -1.87
C PHE A 635 3.12 -18.01 -1.23
N ASP A 636 3.38 -16.98 -2.05
CA ASP A 636 3.77 -15.66 -1.54
C ASP A 636 2.66 -15.00 -0.72
N ALA A 637 1.40 -15.21 -1.08
CA ALA A 637 0.26 -14.73 -0.30
C ALA A 637 0.21 -15.38 1.10
N VAL A 638 0.52 -16.68 1.22
CA VAL A 638 0.63 -17.37 2.52
C VAL A 638 1.85 -16.88 3.31
N VAL A 639 2.98 -16.59 2.67
CA VAL A 639 4.15 -15.95 3.33
C VAL A 639 3.77 -14.58 3.88
N GLN A 640 3.11 -13.74 3.09
CA GLN A 640 2.67 -12.40 3.52
C GLN A 640 1.64 -12.49 4.65
N ALA A 641 0.73 -13.46 4.61
CA ALA A 641 -0.17 -13.74 5.72
C ALA A 641 0.62 -14.13 6.99
N ALA A 642 1.64 -14.97 6.89
CA ALA A 642 2.51 -15.33 8.01
C ALA A 642 3.22 -14.11 8.63
N GLU A 643 3.69 -13.18 7.81
CA GLU A 643 4.37 -11.95 8.26
C GLU A 643 3.39 -10.95 8.89
N ARG A 644 2.19 -10.82 8.31
CA ARG A 644 1.11 -9.99 8.84
C ARG A 644 0.65 -10.53 10.18
N GLU A 645 0.33 -11.82 10.24
CA GLU A 645 -0.31 -12.45 11.39
C GLU A 645 0.64 -12.89 12.50
N GLY A 646 1.89 -13.22 12.15
CA GLY A 646 2.88 -13.81 13.05
C GLY A 646 3.19 -15.26 12.66
N THR A 647 4.47 -15.52 12.42
CA THR A 647 4.97 -16.77 11.82
C THR A 647 4.81 -17.99 12.73
N GLY A 648 4.70 -17.76 14.06
CA GLY A 648 4.49 -18.81 15.06
C GLY A 648 3.02 -19.20 15.27
N ARG A 649 2.08 -18.57 14.57
CA ARG A 649 0.65 -18.84 14.70
C ARG A 649 0.25 -20.12 13.96
N VAL A 650 -0.72 -20.85 14.49
CA VAL A 650 -1.32 -22.02 13.84
C VAL A 650 -1.92 -21.62 12.49
N ALA A 651 -1.58 -22.37 11.45
CA ALA A 651 -2.08 -22.21 10.08
C ALA A 651 -3.03 -23.36 9.72
N VAL A 652 -2.58 -24.60 9.94
CA VAL A 652 -3.38 -25.81 9.69
C VAL A 652 -3.24 -26.78 10.86
N GLU A 653 -4.29 -27.56 11.07
CA GLU A 653 -4.39 -28.60 12.08
C GLU A 653 -5.17 -29.78 11.51
N ASP A 654 -4.79 -31.00 11.88
CA ASP A 654 -5.58 -32.21 11.61
C ASP A 654 -5.47 -33.17 12.81
N PRO A 655 -6.43 -34.11 12.99
CA PRO A 655 -6.45 -35.00 14.15
C PRO A 655 -5.31 -36.03 14.20
N VAL A 656 -4.57 -36.23 13.11
CA VAL A 656 -3.53 -37.27 12.98
C VAL A 656 -2.14 -36.70 13.24
N SER A 657 -1.84 -35.55 12.63
CA SER A 657 -0.52 -34.91 12.62
C SER A 657 -0.42 -33.73 13.59
N GLY A 658 -1.55 -33.30 14.17
CA GLY A 658 -1.62 -32.16 15.09
C GLY A 658 -1.50 -30.81 14.37
N THR A 659 -0.89 -29.84 15.05
CA THR A 659 -0.84 -28.44 14.59
C THR A 659 0.44 -28.10 13.81
N LEU A 660 0.29 -27.38 12.71
CA LEU A 660 1.37 -26.72 11.99
C LEU A 660 1.21 -25.21 12.06
N THR A 661 2.25 -24.53 12.54
CA THR A 661 2.34 -23.08 12.45
C THR A 661 2.67 -22.64 11.03
N TYR A 662 2.41 -21.38 10.67
CA TYR A 662 2.79 -20.83 9.36
C TYR A 662 4.26 -21.12 9.01
N ARG A 663 5.17 -20.92 9.97
CA ARG A 663 6.60 -21.21 9.77
C ARG A 663 6.86 -22.69 9.47
N ARG A 664 6.21 -23.61 10.20
CA ARG A 664 6.39 -25.06 9.99
C ARG A 664 5.75 -25.52 8.67
N LEU A 665 4.58 -24.99 8.32
CA LEU A 665 3.90 -25.24 7.05
C LEU A 665 4.77 -24.82 5.86
N LEU A 666 5.24 -23.57 5.85
CA LEU A 666 6.06 -23.03 4.76
C LEU A 666 7.45 -23.69 4.66
N MET A 667 8.06 -24.00 5.82
CA MET A 667 9.30 -24.79 5.85
C MET A 667 9.08 -26.19 5.27
N GLY A 668 8.02 -26.88 5.70
CA GLY A 668 7.65 -28.19 5.19
C GLY A 668 7.37 -28.16 3.69
N ALA A 669 6.63 -27.16 3.22
CA ALA A 669 6.32 -26.96 1.81
C ALA A 669 7.59 -26.78 0.99
N ARG A 670 8.53 -25.93 1.45
CA ARG A 670 9.81 -25.72 0.75
C ARG A 670 10.67 -27.00 0.72
N VAL A 671 10.76 -27.72 1.84
CA VAL A 671 11.56 -28.96 1.91
C VAL A 671 10.96 -30.05 1.03
N LEU A 672 9.66 -30.30 1.16
CA LEU A 672 8.97 -31.32 0.38
C LEU A 672 8.95 -30.95 -1.11
N GLY A 673 8.68 -29.68 -1.44
CA GLY A 673 8.72 -29.17 -2.81
C GLY A 673 10.08 -29.36 -3.48
N GLY A 674 11.18 -29.25 -2.73
CA GLY A 674 12.52 -29.52 -3.25
C GLY A 674 12.75 -30.97 -3.65
N LYS A 675 12.08 -31.92 -2.98
CA LYS A 675 12.17 -33.35 -3.26
C LYS A 675 11.17 -33.82 -4.32
N LEU A 676 9.99 -33.21 -4.35
CA LEU A 676 8.97 -33.51 -5.38
C LEU A 676 9.27 -32.80 -6.71
N GLY A 677 9.98 -31.67 -6.69
CA GLY A 677 10.31 -30.91 -7.88
C GLY A 677 10.92 -31.75 -9.01
N PRO A 678 11.98 -32.56 -8.76
CA PRO A 678 12.60 -33.40 -9.79
C PRO A 678 11.67 -34.41 -10.49
N LEU A 679 10.49 -34.72 -9.92
CA LEU A 679 9.54 -35.68 -10.52
C LEU A 679 8.87 -35.15 -11.79
N ALA A 680 8.86 -33.83 -12.00
CA ALA A 680 8.34 -33.24 -13.24
C ALA A 680 9.11 -31.97 -13.64
N PRO A 681 9.18 -31.64 -14.94
CA PRO A 681 9.66 -30.35 -15.41
C PRO A 681 8.91 -29.17 -14.78
N ARG A 682 9.53 -27.99 -14.76
CA ARG A 682 8.85 -26.78 -14.27
C ARG A 682 7.64 -26.47 -15.15
N GLY A 683 6.53 -26.08 -14.53
CA GLY A 683 5.26 -25.81 -15.20
C GLY A 683 4.42 -27.06 -15.54
N ARG A 684 5.00 -28.27 -15.50
CA ARG A 684 4.24 -29.53 -15.65
C ARG A 684 3.46 -29.86 -14.37
N ALA A 685 2.41 -30.65 -14.56
CA ALA A 685 1.55 -31.08 -13.48
C ALA A 685 2.09 -32.32 -12.77
N ILE A 686 1.84 -32.42 -11.47
CA ILE A 686 2.03 -33.64 -10.67
C ILE A 686 0.70 -33.98 -10.03
N GLY A 687 0.25 -35.23 -10.18
CA GLY A 687 -0.98 -35.72 -9.58
C GLY A 687 -0.88 -35.72 -8.06
N VAL A 688 -1.87 -35.16 -7.37
CA VAL A 688 -1.96 -35.17 -5.90
C VAL A 688 -3.22 -35.93 -5.52
N MET A 689 -3.03 -37.11 -4.93
CA MET A 689 -4.10 -37.99 -4.47
C MET A 689 -3.99 -38.15 -2.95
N LEU A 690 -4.47 -37.15 -2.21
CA LEU A 690 -4.37 -37.08 -0.75
C LEU A 690 -5.71 -36.69 -0.11
N PRO A 691 -5.98 -37.11 1.14
CA PRO A 691 -7.17 -36.71 1.86
C PRO A 691 -7.01 -35.29 2.44
N ASN A 692 -8.08 -34.73 3.01
CA ASN A 692 -7.97 -33.51 3.81
C ASN A 692 -7.14 -33.77 5.07
N ALA A 693 -5.86 -33.41 4.99
CA ALA A 693 -4.89 -33.51 6.08
C ALA A 693 -3.77 -32.49 5.86
N ASN A 694 -2.96 -32.25 6.89
CA ASN A 694 -1.82 -31.34 6.81
C ASN A 694 -0.85 -31.70 5.67
N ALA A 695 -0.69 -33.00 5.39
CA ALA A 695 0.13 -33.49 4.28
C ALA A 695 -0.32 -32.94 2.92
N ALA A 696 -1.63 -32.81 2.68
CA ALA A 696 -2.15 -32.22 1.46
C ALA A 696 -1.80 -30.73 1.35
N ALA A 697 -1.97 -29.97 2.43
CA ALA A 697 -1.61 -28.55 2.47
C ALA A 697 -0.10 -28.33 2.22
N VAL A 698 0.76 -29.12 2.86
CA VAL A 698 2.22 -29.07 2.67
C VAL A 698 2.60 -29.44 1.23
N THR A 699 1.97 -30.46 0.65
CA THR A 699 2.25 -30.95 -0.71
C THR A 699 1.83 -29.93 -1.77
N VAL A 700 0.60 -29.40 -1.68
CA VAL A 700 0.08 -28.39 -2.61
C VAL A 700 0.98 -27.15 -2.61
N LEU A 701 1.27 -26.59 -1.44
CA LEU A 701 2.16 -25.43 -1.33
C LEU A 701 3.60 -25.75 -1.76
N GLY A 702 4.07 -26.98 -1.51
CA GLY A 702 5.41 -27.40 -1.91
C GLY A 702 5.57 -27.50 -3.41
N LEU A 703 4.58 -28.07 -4.12
CA LEU A 703 4.56 -28.11 -5.57
C LEU A 703 4.50 -26.70 -6.18
N MET A 704 3.60 -25.84 -5.67
CA MET A 704 3.53 -24.44 -6.09
C MET A 704 4.88 -23.71 -5.86
N SER A 705 5.50 -23.90 -4.69
CA SER A 705 6.82 -23.33 -4.36
C SER A 705 7.92 -23.81 -5.31
N ALA A 706 7.86 -25.09 -5.70
CA ALA A 706 8.75 -25.70 -6.67
C ALA A 706 8.38 -25.33 -8.13
N GLY A 707 7.34 -24.53 -8.39
CA GLY A 707 6.93 -24.19 -9.75
C GLY A 707 6.36 -25.38 -10.55
N ARG A 708 5.77 -26.36 -9.86
CA ARG A 708 5.00 -27.48 -10.43
C ARG A 708 3.52 -27.24 -10.16
N VAL A 709 2.65 -27.80 -10.99
CA VAL A 709 1.20 -27.59 -10.87
C VAL A 709 0.56 -28.80 -10.17
N PRO A 710 0.01 -28.67 -8.96
CA PRO A 710 -0.75 -29.75 -8.36
C PRO A 710 -2.01 -30.05 -9.19
N ALA A 711 -2.07 -31.24 -9.79
CA ALA A 711 -3.28 -31.78 -10.42
C ALA A 711 -4.02 -32.62 -9.38
N MET A 712 -5.15 -32.12 -8.89
CA MET A 712 -5.83 -32.71 -7.75
C MET A 712 -6.70 -33.89 -8.18
N ILE A 713 -6.26 -35.11 -7.87
CA ILE A 713 -6.89 -36.35 -8.35
C ILE A 713 -8.11 -36.69 -7.49
N ASN A 714 -9.27 -36.80 -8.13
CA ASN A 714 -10.48 -37.32 -7.49
C ASN A 714 -10.41 -38.84 -7.39
N PHE A 715 -9.94 -39.35 -6.25
CA PHE A 715 -9.82 -40.79 -5.97
C PHE A 715 -11.16 -41.55 -5.94
N THR A 716 -12.30 -40.85 -6.00
CA THR A 716 -13.63 -41.48 -6.06
C THR A 716 -14.17 -41.65 -7.49
N ALA A 717 -13.47 -41.14 -8.50
CA ALA A 717 -13.94 -41.16 -9.89
C ALA A 717 -13.78 -42.53 -10.59
N GLY A 718 -13.05 -43.46 -9.99
CA GLY A 718 -12.67 -44.74 -10.59
C GLY A 718 -11.45 -44.66 -11.51
N PRO A 719 -10.78 -45.79 -11.82
CA PRO A 719 -9.49 -45.82 -12.51
C PRO A 719 -9.55 -45.21 -13.91
N THR A 720 -10.56 -45.55 -14.73
CA THR A 720 -10.70 -45.04 -16.10
C THR A 720 -10.79 -43.51 -16.16
N ASN A 721 -11.59 -42.92 -15.27
CA ASN A 721 -11.75 -41.46 -15.22
C ASN A 721 -10.48 -40.77 -14.73
N ILE A 722 -9.76 -41.39 -13.79
CA ILE A 722 -8.46 -40.87 -13.32
C ILE A 722 -7.41 -40.95 -14.43
N LEU A 723 -7.35 -42.04 -15.19
CA LEU A 723 -6.44 -42.17 -16.34
C LEU A 723 -6.76 -41.14 -17.43
N ASN A 724 -8.04 -40.91 -17.74
CA ASN A 724 -8.44 -39.87 -18.69
C ASN A 724 -8.08 -38.46 -18.19
N ALA A 725 -8.27 -38.18 -16.90
CA ALA A 725 -7.86 -36.94 -16.27
C ALA A 725 -6.33 -36.74 -16.33
N CYS A 726 -5.56 -37.79 -16.05
CA CYS A 726 -4.09 -37.75 -16.12
C CYS A 726 -3.62 -37.55 -17.57
N LYS A 727 -4.24 -38.24 -18.53
CA LYS A 727 -3.99 -38.04 -19.96
C LYS A 727 -4.25 -36.59 -20.37
N ALA A 728 -5.41 -36.03 -20.03
CA ALA A 728 -5.78 -34.66 -20.36
C ALA A 728 -4.74 -33.63 -19.86
N ALA A 729 -4.22 -33.84 -18.64
CA ALA A 729 -3.29 -32.93 -17.97
C ALA A 729 -1.80 -33.31 -18.13
N GLU A 730 -1.48 -34.29 -18.98
CA GLU A 730 -0.13 -34.85 -19.14
C GLU A 730 0.56 -35.21 -17.81
N VAL A 731 -0.21 -35.81 -16.89
CA VAL A 731 0.29 -36.29 -15.59
C VAL A 731 0.80 -37.72 -15.76
N ASP A 732 2.08 -37.93 -15.48
CA ASP A 732 2.76 -39.23 -15.46
C ASP A 732 2.96 -39.77 -14.03
N THR A 733 2.94 -38.88 -13.03
CA THR A 733 3.29 -39.18 -11.64
C THR A 733 2.18 -38.75 -10.69
N ILE A 734 1.74 -39.67 -9.83
CA ILE A 734 0.79 -39.41 -8.74
C ILE A 734 1.51 -39.54 -7.39
N VAL A 735 1.40 -38.50 -6.57
CA VAL A 735 1.85 -38.47 -5.19
C VAL A 735 0.70 -38.79 -4.24
N THR A 736 0.91 -39.77 -3.35
CA THR A 736 -0.09 -40.25 -2.38
C THR A 736 0.57 -40.64 -1.04
N SER A 737 -0.20 -41.20 -0.09
CA SER A 737 0.27 -41.69 1.21
C SER A 737 -0.18 -43.13 1.44
N ARG A 738 0.72 -43.99 1.94
CA ARG A 738 0.39 -45.38 2.29
C ARG A 738 -0.69 -45.46 3.36
N ALA A 739 -0.60 -44.59 4.38
CA ALA A 739 -1.60 -44.53 5.44
C ALA A 739 -2.99 -44.13 4.91
N PHE A 740 -3.05 -43.26 3.90
CA PHE A 740 -4.31 -42.91 3.25
C PHE A 740 -4.85 -44.06 2.42
N VAL A 741 -4.02 -44.71 1.61
CA VAL A 741 -4.40 -45.84 0.74
C VAL A 741 -5.02 -46.97 1.57
N GLN A 742 -4.36 -47.37 2.66
CA GLN A 742 -4.86 -48.43 3.54
C GLN A 742 -6.18 -48.05 4.21
N LYS A 743 -6.28 -46.84 4.78
CA LYS A 743 -7.52 -46.38 5.45
C LYS A 743 -8.68 -46.18 4.48
N GLY A 744 -8.38 -45.74 3.25
CA GLY A 744 -9.35 -45.53 2.18
C GLY A 744 -9.67 -46.80 1.36
N ARG A 745 -8.98 -47.92 1.63
CA ARG A 745 -9.07 -49.17 0.86
C ARG A 745 -8.87 -48.97 -0.65
N LEU A 746 -7.85 -48.19 -1.00
CA LEU A 746 -7.55 -47.78 -2.39
C LEU A 746 -6.50 -48.66 -3.08
N ASP A 747 -6.13 -49.81 -2.50
CA ASP A 747 -5.06 -50.68 -3.03
C ASP A 747 -5.37 -51.17 -4.46
N ALA A 748 -6.59 -51.64 -4.70
CA ALA A 748 -7.02 -52.09 -6.04
C ALA A 748 -7.02 -50.94 -7.06
N LEU A 749 -7.41 -49.74 -6.64
CA LEU A 749 -7.36 -48.55 -7.49
C LEU A 749 -5.92 -48.22 -7.88
N LEU A 750 -4.99 -48.22 -6.91
CA LEU A 750 -3.60 -47.92 -7.17
C LEU A 750 -2.91 -49.00 -8.01
N GLN A 751 -3.26 -50.27 -7.84
CA GLN A 751 -2.77 -51.34 -8.68
C GLN A 751 -3.12 -51.07 -10.15
N ALA A 752 -4.39 -50.76 -10.44
CA ALA A 752 -4.83 -50.42 -11.80
C ALA A 752 -4.14 -49.15 -12.35
N LEU A 753 -3.90 -48.13 -11.52
CA LEU A 753 -3.22 -46.91 -11.96
C LEU A 753 -1.71 -47.12 -12.19
N SER A 754 -1.08 -48.02 -11.43
CA SER A 754 0.36 -48.30 -11.51
C SER A 754 0.80 -48.97 -12.81
N GLU A 755 -0.14 -49.51 -13.59
CA GLU A 755 0.12 -50.05 -14.92
C GLU A 755 0.51 -48.97 -15.94
N SER A 756 0.11 -47.71 -15.72
CA SER A 756 0.33 -46.60 -16.65
C SER A 756 0.97 -45.35 -16.02
N LEU A 757 0.97 -45.25 -14.69
CA LEU A 757 1.44 -44.06 -13.95
C LEU A 757 2.45 -44.42 -12.87
N THR A 758 3.38 -43.52 -12.61
CA THR A 758 4.33 -43.66 -11.50
C THR A 758 3.66 -43.24 -10.19
N ILE A 759 3.62 -44.13 -9.21
CA ILE A 759 3.06 -43.84 -7.87
C ILE A 759 4.20 -43.56 -6.89
N VAL A 760 4.18 -42.36 -6.29
CA VAL A 760 5.17 -41.92 -5.30
C VAL A 760 4.49 -41.74 -3.95
N TYR A 761 5.02 -42.40 -2.92
CA TYR A 761 4.51 -42.27 -1.55
C TYR A 761 5.26 -41.18 -0.79
N LEU A 762 4.52 -40.31 -0.10
CA LEU A 762 5.09 -39.23 0.72
C LEU A 762 5.98 -39.76 1.85
N GLU A 763 5.71 -40.95 2.36
CA GLU A 763 6.54 -41.62 3.37
C GLU A 763 7.96 -41.88 2.84
N ASP A 764 8.08 -42.33 1.58
CA ASP A 764 9.36 -42.64 0.94
C ASP A 764 10.14 -41.35 0.65
N VAL A 765 9.45 -40.30 0.19
CA VAL A 765 10.03 -38.96 -0.01
C VAL A 765 10.52 -38.36 1.31
N ARG A 766 9.75 -38.55 2.40
CA ARG A 766 10.13 -38.10 3.75
C ARG A 766 11.41 -38.78 4.24
N GLY A 767 11.61 -40.05 3.90
CA GLY A 767 12.85 -40.80 4.20
C GLY A 767 14.10 -40.16 3.58
N GLN A 768 13.96 -39.45 2.46
CA GLN A 768 15.06 -38.78 1.75
C GLN A 768 15.40 -37.37 2.30
N VAL A 769 14.67 -36.88 3.31
CA VAL A 769 14.86 -35.53 3.86
C VAL A 769 16.00 -35.51 4.87
N GLY A 770 17.14 -34.93 4.48
CA GLY A 770 18.33 -34.81 5.32
C GLY A 770 18.33 -33.60 6.27
N ARG A 771 19.37 -33.49 7.10
CA ARG A 771 19.58 -32.33 8.00
C ARG A 771 19.83 -31.03 7.22
N LEU A 772 20.57 -31.09 6.12
CA LEU A 772 20.84 -29.94 5.25
C LEU A 772 19.57 -29.41 4.59
N ASP A 773 18.64 -30.28 4.20
CA ASP A 773 17.35 -29.87 3.64
C ASP A 773 16.53 -29.08 4.67
N LYS A 774 16.50 -29.55 5.93
CA LYS A 774 15.84 -28.84 7.03
C LYS A 774 16.48 -27.48 7.30
N LEU A 775 17.82 -27.38 7.26
CA LEU A 775 18.54 -26.11 7.44
C LEU A 775 18.25 -25.13 6.30
N ARG A 776 18.27 -25.60 5.04
CA ARG A 776 17.89 -24.79 3.87
C ARG A 776 16.44 -24.34 3.94
N GLY A 777 15.54 -25.20 4.42
CA GLY A 777 14.16 -24.86 4.73
C GLY A 777 14.05 -23.77 5.81
N LEU A 778 14.82 -23.88 6.89
CA LEU A 778 14.85 -22.93 8.00
C LEU A 778 15.26 -21.51 7.59
N VAL A 779 16.21 -21.39 6.67
CA VAL A 779 16.71 -20.11 6.16
C VAL A 779 15.79 -19.56 5.06
N GLY A 780 15.31 -20.42 4.16
CA GLY A 780 14.61 -20.02 2.94
C GLY A 780 13.08 -20.12 2.96
N TRP A 781 12.42 -20.47 4.08
CA TRP A 781 10.96 -20.72 4.12
C TRP A 781 10.09 -19.54 3.64
N ARG A 782 10.61 -18.31 3.61
CA ARG A 782 9.91 -17.12 3.12
C ARG A 782 9.91 -16.98 1.59
N GLN A 783 10.70 -17.79 0.90
CA GLN A 783 10.88 -17.68 -0.54
C GLN A 783 10.39 -18.96 -1.21
N ALA A 784 9.80 -18.82 -2.39
CA ALA A 784 9.55 -19.97 -3.25
C ALA A 784 10.89 -20.60 -3.69
N LEU A 785 10.88 -21.87 -4.07
CA LEU A 785 12.07 -22.51 -4.66
C LEU A 785 12.33 -21.97 -6.07
N HIS A 786 11.26 -21.70 -6.82
CA HIS A 786 11.33 -21.09 -8.15
C HIS A 786 10.28 -19.98 -8.29
N PRO A 787 10.62 -18.85 -8.94
CA PRO A 787 9.65 -17.78 -9.17
C PRO A 787 8.57 -18.22 -10.18
N ARG A 788 7.33 -17.80 -9.93
CA ARG A 788 6.16 -17.98 -10.82
C ARG A 788 5.42 -16.67 -10.94
N ARG A 789 4.72 -16.49 -12.05
CA ARG A 789 3.88 -15.30 -12.28
C ARG A 789 2.46 -15.53 -11.72
N PRO A 790 1.71 -14.47 -11.41
CA PRO A 790 0.34 -14.60 -10.90
C PRO A 790 -0.60 -15.35 -11.86
N ASP A 791 -0.41 -15.17 -13.17
CA ASP A 791 -1.24 -15.78 -14.21
C ASP A 791 -0.77 -17.19 -14.61
N ASP A 792 0.34 -17.68 -14.04
CA ASP A 792 0.77 -19.07 -14.26
C ASP A 792 -0.21 -20.05 -13.57
N PRO A 793 -0.39 -21.28 -14.10
CA PRO A 793 -1.22 -22.31 -13.47
C PRO A 793 -0.78 -22.62 -12.03
N ALA A 794 -1.76 -22.63 -11.12
CA ALA A 794 -1.60 -22.90 -9.69
C ALA A 794 -2.18 -24.25 -9.28
N ALA A 795 -3.25 -24.70 -9.92
CA ALA A 795 -3.86 -26.01 -9.69
C ALA A 795 -4.65 -26.46 -10.91
N ILE A 796 -4.76 -27.78 -11.09
CA ILE A 796 -5.70 -28.40 -12.04
C ILE A 796 -6.70 -29.21 -11.23
N LEU A 797 -7.99 -28.95 -11.43
CA LEU A 797 -9.09 -29.68 -10.79
C LEU A 797 -9.86 -30.42 -11.87
N PHE A 798 -10.52 -31.54 -11.55
CA PHE A 798 -11.26 -32.30 -12.55
C PHE A 798 -12.76 -32.23 -12.32
N THR A 799 -13.52 -31.99 -13.38
CA THR A 799 -14.98 -32.06 -13.33
C THR A 799 -15.43 -33.48 -13.00
N SER A 800 -16.56 -33.64 -12.30
CA SER A 800 -17.07 -34.94 -11.83
C SER A 800 -17.44 -35.95 -12.93
N GLY A 801 -17.42 -35.57 -14.21
CA GLY A 801 -17.71 -36.48 -15.33
C GLY A 801 -19.17 -36.96 -15.40
N SER A 802 -20.10 -36.31 -14.68
CA SER A 802 -21.52 -36.69 -14.66
C SER A 802 -22.22 -36.56 -16.02
N GLU A 803 -21.57 -35.92 -16.99
CA GLU A 803 -22.04 -35.71 -18.37
C GLU A 803 -21.06 -36.25 -19.43
N GLY A 804 -20.07 -37.08 -19.05
CA GLY A 804 -19.06 -37.64 -19.96
C GLY A 804 -17.64 -37.68 -19.39
N THR A 805 -16.62 -37.72 -20.26
CA THR A 805 -15.19 -37.75 -19.85
C THR A 805 -14.82 -36.54 -19.00
N PRO A 806 -14.15 -36.72 -17.84
CA PRO A 806 -13.70 -35.60 -17.00
C PRO A 806 -12.78 -34.63 -17.75
N LYS A 807 -13.00 -33.34 -17.54
CA LYS A 807 -12.15 -32.26 -18.06
C LYS A 807 -11.29 -31.68 -16.93
N GLY A 808 -10.05 -31.33 -17.23
CA GLY A 808 -9.20 -30.56 -16.33
C GLY A 808 -9.57 -29.08 -16.40
N VAL A 809 -9.79 -28.45 -15.24
CA VAL A 809 -10.02 -27.01 -15.07
C VAL A 809 -8.74 -26.40 -14.53
N VAL A 810 -8.10 -25.56 -15.33
CA VAL A 810 -6.81 -24.95 -14.96
C VAL A 810 -7.04 -23.61 -14.29
N LEU A 811 -6.66 -23.51 -13.01
CA LEU A 811 -6.76 -22.27 -12.22
C LEU A 811 -5.38 -21.64 -12.07
N SER A 812 -5.28 -20.33 -12.34
CA SER A 812 -4.07 -19.55 -12.03
C SER A 812 -3.99 -19.17 -10.55
N HIS A 813 -2.82 -18.69 -10.11
CA HIS A 813 -2.69 -18.15 -8.76
C HIS A 813 -3.60 -16.93 -8.57
N ARG A 814 -3.65 -16.06 -9.57
CA ARG A 814 -4.51 -14.87 -9.61
C ARG A 814 -5.98 -15.26 -9.47
N ASN A 815 -6.46 -16.32 -10.13
CA ASN A 815 -7.87 -16.74 -10.03
C ASN A 815 -8.26 -17.10 -8.60
N MET A 816 -7.45 -17.91 -7.93
CA MET A 816 -7.72 -18.34 -6.55
C MET A 816 -7.64 -17.17 -5.57
N LEU A 817 -6.66 -16.27 -5.74
CA LEU A 817 -6.52 -15.09 -4.89
C LEU A 817 -7.62 -14.05 -5.13
N ALA A 818 -8.08 -13.89 -6.38
CA ALA A 818 -9.22 -13.05 -6.71
C ALA A 818 -10.48 -13.55 -6.00
N ASN A 819 -10.74 -14.86 -6.00
CA ASN A 819 -11.90 -15.41 -5.29
C ASN A 819 -11.82 -15.26 -3.77
N ALA A 820 -10.61 -15.41 -3.19
CA ALA A 820 -10.38 -15.12 -1.78
C ALA A 820 -10.63 -13.63 -1.43
N ALA A 821 -10.14 -12.71 -2.27
CA ALA A 821 -10.35 -11.28 -2.10
C ALA A 821 -11.82 -10.87 -2.24
N GLN A 822 -12.53 -11.46 -3.21
CA GLN A 822 -13.97 -11.29 -3.40
C GLN A 822 -14.74 -11.67 -2.13
N ALA A 823 -14.42 -12.82 -1.52
CA ALA A 823 -15.05 -13.26 -0.28
C ALA A 823 -14.77 -12.27 0.88
N GLN A 824 -13.53 -11.79 1.01
CA GLN A 824 -13.14 -10.81 2.04
C GLN A 824 -13.86 -9.46 1.87
N ALA A 825 -14.22 -9.09 0.65
CA ALA A 825 -15.00 -7.88 0.37
C ALA A 825 -16.49 -7.97 0.78
N ARG A 826 -16.98 -9.16 1.15
CA ARG A 826 -18.40 -9.44 1.41
C ARG A 826 -18.70 -10.03 2.79
N ILE A 827 -17.75 -10.73 3.41
CA ILE A 827 -17.91 -11.38 4.71
C ILE A 827 -16.72 -11.04 5.61
N ASP A 828 -16.98 -10.77 6.89
CA ASP A 828 -15.94 -10.54 7.89
C ASP A 828 -15.43 -11.85 8.49
N PHE A 829 -14.20 -12.21 8.15
CA PHE A 829 -13.48 -13.32 8.76
C PHE A 829 -12.04 -12.91 9.03
N GLY A 830 -11.45 -13.43 10.10
CA GLY A 830 -10.10 -13.04 10.48
C GLY A 830 -9.49 -13.88 11.59
N ARG A 831 -8.63 -13.24 12.40
CA ARG A 831 -7.81 -13.93 13.40
C ARG A 831 -8.61 -14.65 14.48
N THR A 832 -9.81 -14.21 14.79
CA THR A 832 -10.63 -14.86 15.81
C THR A 832 -11.41 -16.06 15.29
N ASP A 833 -11.34 -16.32 13.98
CA ASP A 833 -12.06 -17.41 13.35
C ASP A 833 -11.19 -18.66 13.19
N LYS A 834 -11.86 -19.79 12.97
CA LYS A 834 -11.24 -21.07 12.61
C LYS A 834 -12.15 -21.80 11.64
N VAL A 835 -11.62 -22.19 10.49
CA VAL A 835 -12.36 -22.94 9.47
C VAL A 835 -12.31 -24.44 9.80
N PHE A 836 -13.46 -25.10 9.81
CA PHE A 836 -13.55 -26.56 9.76
C PHE A 836 -13.73 -26.99 8.30
N ASN A 837 -12.66 -27.48 7.68
CA ASN A 837 -12.69 -27.92 6.29
C ASN A 837 -12.84 -29.44 6.19
N VAL A 838 -14.09 -29.84 6.02
CA VAL A 838 -14.50 -31.23 5.79
C VAL A 838 -14.67 -31.56 4.31
N LEU A 839 -14.57 -30.54 3.44
CA LEU A 839 -14.82 -30.67 2.00
C LEU A 839 -13.53 -31.09 1.28
N PRO A 840 -13.57 -32.11 0.41
CA PRO A 840 -12.35 -32.65 -0.20
C PRO A 840 -11.52 -31.60 -0.94
N VAL A 841 -10.22 -31.54 -0.67
CA VAL A 841 -9.27 -30.61 -1.33
C VAL A 841 -9.03 -30.93 -2.80
N PHE A 842 -9.53 -32.07 -3.32
CA PHE A 842 -9.56 -32.31 -4.77
C PHE A 842 -10.73 -31.63 -5.49
N HIS A 843 -11.62 -30.97 -4.74
CA HIS A 843 -12.70 -30.16 -5.26
C HIS A 843 -12.41 -28.68 -5.00
N SER A 844 -12.76 -27.78 -5.92
CA SER A 844 -12.49 -26.32 -5.80
C SER A 844 -13.02 -25.72 -4.50
N PHE A 845 -14.18 -26.19 -4.03
CA PHE A 845 -14.77 -25.72 -2.77
C PHE A 845 -13.90 -26.08 -1.55
N GLY A 846 -13.37 -27.32 -1.50
CA GLY A 846 -12.45 -27.73 -0.43
C GLY A 846 -11.04 -27.14 -0.57
N LEU A 847 -10.56 -26.97 -1.80
CA LEU A 847 -9.23 -26.42 -2.09
C LEU A 847 -9.18 -24.90 -1.90
N THR A 848 -9.96 -24.14 -2.68
CA THR A 848 -9.84 -22.70 -2.67
C THR A 848 -10.48 -22.10 -1.43
N VAL A 849 -11.73 -22.43 -1.14
CA VAL A 849 -12.45 -21.84 0.00
C VAL A 849 -12.05 -22.51 1.31
N GLY A 850 -11.91 -23.84 1.31
CA GLY A 850 -11.59 -24.61 2.51
C GLY A 850 -10.12 -24.57 2.95
N LEU A 851 -9.18 -24.27 2.05
CA LEU A 851 -7.74 -24.28 2.35
C LEU A 851 -7.01 -22.99 1.96
N VAL A 852 -7.11 -22.53 0.71
CA VAL A 852 -6.32 -21.37 0.24
C VAL A 852 -6.79 -20.07 0.86
N LEU A 853 -8.09 -19.76 0.79
CA LEU A 853 -8.72 -18.57 1.37
C LEU A 853 -8.34 -18.37 2.84
N PRO A 854 -8.54 -19.35 3.74
CA PRO A 854 -8.18 -19.16 5.14
C PRO A 854 -6.67 -18.97 5.34
N LEU A 855 -5.82 -19.68 4.61
CA LEU A 855 -4.36 -19.53 4.71
C LEU A 855 -3.86 -18.13 4.30
N VAL A 856 -4.39 -17.55 3.22
CA VAL A 856 -3.97 -16.22 2.76
C VAL A 856 -4.60 -15.09 3.59
N SER A 857 -5.71 -15.37 4.26
CA SER A 857 -6.41 -14.43 5.14
C SER A 857 -6.00 -14.52 6.60
N GLY A 858 -5.14 -15.48 6.98
CA GLY A 858 -4.67 -15.58 8.35
C GLY A 858 -5.60 -16.35 9.29
N VAL A 859 -6.52 -17.16 8.74
CA VAL A 859 -7.50 -17.95 9.50
C VAL A 859 -6.97 -19.39 9.64
N PRO A 860 -6.83 -19.95 10.86
CA PRO A 860 -6.48 -21.34 11.05
C PRO A 860 -7.51 -22.30 10.42
N VAL A 861 -7.03 -23.40 9.85
CA VAL A 861 -7.87 -24.45 9.25
C VAL A 861 -7.73 -25.74 10.02
N TYR A 862 -8.86 -26.37 10.36
CA TYR A 862 -8.94 -27.74 10.83
C TYR A 862 -9.35 -28.64 9.66
N LEU A 863 -8.48 -29.55 9.24
CA LEU A 863 -8.69 -30.45 8.11
C LEU A 863 -9.21 -31.80 8.61
N TYR A 864 -10.33 -32.26 8.03
CA TYR A 864 -10.89 -33.56 8.34
C TYR A 864 -11.20 -34.35 7.06
N PRO A 865 -10.78 -35.64 6.96
CA PRO A 865 -10.69 -36.38 5.69
C PRO A 865 -12.02 -36.75 5.03
N SER A 866 -13.13 -36.81 5.78
CA SER A 866 -14.40 -37.29 5.23
C SER A 866 -15.61 -36.51 5.75
N PRO A 867 -16.44 -35.93 4.86
CA PRO A 867 -17.70 -35.30 5.25
C PRO A 867 -18.78 -36.30 5.64
N LEU A 868 -18.62 -37.58 5.30
CA LEU A 868 -19.64 -38.60 5.51
C LEU A 868 -19.65 -39.15 6.94
N HIS A 869 -18.70 -38.75 7.79
CA HIS A 869 -18.64 -39.20 9.18
C HIS A 869 -19.60 -38.38 10.05
N TYR A 870 -20.91 -38.55 9.81
CA TYR A 870 -21.95 -37.69 10.38
C TYR A 870 -21.95 -37.60 11.91
N ARG A 871 -21.54 -38.66 12.61
CA ARG A 871 -21.46 -38.68 14.08
C ARG A 871 -20.22 -37.96 14.63
N ILE A 872 -19.10 -38.02 13.92
CA ILE A 872 -17.80 -37.53 14.41
C ILE A 872 -17.64 -36.03 14.11
N VAL A 873 -18.12 -35.57 12.96
CA VAL A 873 -17.94 -34.18 12.52
C VAL A 873 -18.53 -33.17 13.53
N PRO A 874 -19.77 -33.32 14.05
CA PRO A 874 -20.31 -32.41 15.07
C PRO A 874 -19.43 -32.32 16.32
N GLU A 875 -19.00 -33.45 16.86
CA GLU A 875 -18.12 -33.50 18.04
C GLU A 875 -16.77 -32.83 17.77
N LEU A 876 -16.20 -33.00 16.58
CA LEU A 876 -14.95 -32.34 16.20
C LEU A 876 -15.10 -30.83 15.95
N VAL A 877 -16.24 -30.39 15.42
CA VAL A 877 -16.55 -28.94 15.31
C VAL A 877 -16.59 -28.34 16.71
N TYR A 878 -17.25 -29.02 17.66
CA TYR A 878 -17.28 -28.63 19.07
C TYR A 878 -15.88 -28.60 19.69
N GLY A 879 -15.13 -29.70 19.60
CA GLY A 879 -13.80 -29.84 20.21
C GLY A 879 -12.75 -28.90 19.62
N SER A 880 -12.83 -28.63 18.31
CA SER A 880 -11.90 -27.71 17.64
C SER A 880 -12.25 -26.23 17.82
N ASN A 881 -13.44 -25.92 18.34
CA ASN A 881 -14.04 -24.58 18.41
C ASN A 881 -13.99 -23.85 17.06
N ALA A 882 -14.33 -24.57 15.98
CA ALA A 882 -14.41 -23.95 14.66
C ALA A 882 -15.55 -22.92 14.62
N THR A 883 -15.32 -21.82 13.92
CA THR A 883 -16.32 -20.74 13.77
C THR A 883 -16.94 -20.70 12.38
N ILE A 884 -16.35 -21.40 11.40
CA ILE A 884 -16.81 -21.42 10.02
C ILE A 884 -16.87 -22.88 9.55
N LEU A 885 -18.02 -23.29 9.01
CA LEU A 885 -18.23 -24.60 8.40
C LEU A 885 -18.72 -24.42 6.96
N PHE A 886 -18.11 -25.18 6.04
CA PHE A 886 -18.56 -25.30 4.66
C PHE A 886 -19.24 -26.66 4.47
N GLY A 887 -20.34 -26.70 3.72
CA GLY A 887 -21.09 -27.93 3.50
C GLY A 887 -22.01 -27.90 2.29
N THR A 888 -22.68 -29.01 2.06
CA THR A 888 -23.83 -29.12 1.15
C THR A 888 -25.08 -29.43 2.00
N ASP A 889 -26.28 -29.32 1.44
CA ASP A 889 -27.52 -29.69 2.15
C ASP A 889 -27.46 -31.10 2.74
N THR A 890 -27.00 -32.06 1.94
CA THR A 890 -26.83 -33.48 2.29
C THR A 890 -25.95 -33.64 3.52
N PHE A 891 -24.79 -32.98 3.56
CA PHE A 891 -23.89 -33.09 4.70
C PHE A 891 -24.47 -32.42 5.94
N LEU A 892 -25.02 -31.22 5.78
CA LEU A 892 -25.60 -30.46 6.88
C LEU A 892 -26.81 -31.19 7.49
N SER A 893 -27.72 -31.75 6.67
CA SER A 893 -28.86 -32.53 7.17
C SER A 893 -28.38 -33.80 7.88
N GLY A 894 -27.37 -34.49 7.33
CA GLY A 894 -26.74 -35.64 7.96
C GLY A 894 -26.16 -35.33 9.34
N TYR A 895 -25.44 -34.22 9.47
CA TYR A 895 -24.94 -33.74 10.77
C TYR A 895 -26.08 -33.38 11.72
N ALA A 896 -27.07 -32.62 11.25
CA ALA A 896 -28.17 -32.13 12.08
C ALA A 896 -29.00 -33.26 12.73
N ARG A 897 -29.12 -34.40 12.05
CA ARG A 897 -29.84 -35.59 12.54
C ARG A 897 -29.23 -36.16 13.81
N VAL A 898 -27.90 -36.14 13.94
CA VAL A 898 -27.18 -36.80 15.03
C VAL A 898 -26.54 -35.83 16.03
N ALA A 899 -26.25 -34.60 15.61
CA ALA A 899 -25.58 -33.60 16.45
C ALA A 899 -26.43 -33.24 17.68
N HIS A 900 -25.77 -33.06 18.82
CA HIS A 900 -26.37 -32.44 19.99
C HIS A 900 -26.59 -30.94 19.72
N ALA A 901 -27.63 -30.34 20.31
CA ALA A 901 -27.97 -28.91 20.10
C ALA A 901 -26.81 -27.94 20.41
N TYR A 902 -25.84 -28.39 21.21
CA TYR A 902 -24.68 -27.58 21.62
C TYR A 902 -23.43 -27.77 20.75
N ASP A 903 -23.37 -28.78 19.88
CA ASP A 903 -22.14 -29.12 19.13
C ASP A 903 -21.67 -27.97 18.23
N PHE A 904 -22.62 -27.18 17.72
CA PHE A 904 -22.36 -26.08 16.80
C PHE A 904 -22.29 -24.69 17.46
N ARG A 905 -22.20 -24.62 18.79
CA ARG A 905 -22.26 -23.36 19.55
C ARG A 905 -21.22 -22.30 19.15
N SER A 906 -20.09 -22.72 18.59
CA SER A 906 -18.98 -21.83 18.21
C SER A 906 -19.09 -21.32 16.77
N LEU A 907 -19.95 -21.92 15.95
CA LEU A 907 -20.13 -21.52 14.55
C LEU A 907 -20.77 -20.13 14.45
N ARG A 908 -20.10 -19.25 13.71
CA ARG A 908 -20.62 -17.96 13.26
C ARG A 908 -21.22 -18.06 11.87
N TYR A 909 -20.58 -18.85 11.00
CA TYR A 909 -20.98 -19.00 9.60
C TYR A 909 -21.09 -20.45 9.18
N ILE A 910 -22.22 -20.77 8.54
CA ILE A 910 -22.41 -21.99 7.78
C ILE A 910 -22.68 -21.56 6.34
N LEU A 911 -21.73 -21.86 5.46
CA LEU A 911 -21.86 -21.58 4.04
C LEU A 911 -22.15 -22.89 3.30
N ALA A 912 -23.30 -22.93 2.65
CA ALA A 912 -23.74 -24.07 1.86
C ALA A 912 -23.64 -23.76 0.37
N GLY A 913 -23.25 -24.76 -0.42
CA GLY A 913 -23.21 -24.65 -1.87
C GLY A 913 -23.17 -26.01 -2.53
N ALA A 914 -22.95 -26.01 -3.85
CA ALA A 914 -22.94 -27.20 -4.72
C ALA A 914 -24.29 -27.92 -4.92
N GLU A 915 -25.28 -27.69 -4.05
CA GLU A 915 -26.68 -28.09 -4.20
C GLU A 915 -27.62 -27.11 -3.46
N PRO A 916 -28.91 -27.02 -3.82
CA PRO A 916 -29.89 -26.21 -3.11
C PRO A 916 -30.11 -26.72 -1.68
N VAL A 917 -30.24 -25.80 -0.72
CA VAL A 917 -30.52 -26.13 0.69
C VAL A 917 -32.02 -26.24 0.92
N LYS A 918 -32.45 -27.40 1.42
CA LYS A 918 -33.86 -27.70 1.65
C LYS A 918 -34.43 -26.82 2.78
N PRO A 919 -35.71 -26.39 2.70
CA PRO A 919 -36.37 -25.64 3.76
C PRO A 919 -36.32 -26.36 5.13
N ALA A 920 -36.43 -27.70 5.13
CA ALA A 920 -36.34 -28.52 6.35
C ALA A 920 -34.96 -28.37 7.02
N THR A 921 -33.86 -28.48 6.27
CA THR A 921 -32.50 -28.30 6.79
C THR A 921 -32.33 -26.90 7.38
N ARG A 922 -32.82 -25.86 6.70
CA ARG A 922 -32.79 -24.48 7.19
C ARG A 922 -33.53 -24.32 8.51
N LYS A 923 -34.75 -24.88 8.59
CA LYS A 923 -35.59 -24.84 9.78
C LYS A 923 -34.88 -25.53 10.95
N THR A 924 -34.34 -26.73 10.74
CA THR A 924 -33.61 -27.46 11.78
C THR A 924 -32.40 -26.66 12.27
N TYR A 925 -31.60 -26.07 11.39
CA TYR A 925 -30.44 -25.29 11.83
C TYR A 925 -30.83 -24.01 12.59
N ALA A 926 -31.91 -23.35 12.17
CA ALA A 926 -32.42 -22.17 12.85
C ALA A 926 -33.00 -22.50 14.24
N GLU A 927 -33.82 -23.54 14.35
CA GLU A 927 -34.53 -23.89 15.59
C GLU A 927 -33.66 -24.67 16.58
N LYS A 928 -32.91 -25.69 16.11
CA LYS A 928 -32.12 -26.57 16.98
C LYS A 928 -30.79 -25.94 17.40
N PHE A 929 -30.14 -25.21 16.50
CA PHE A 929 -28.79 -24.67 16.73
C PHE A 929 -28.73 -23.14 16.80
N GLY A 930 -29.80 -22.42 16.44
CA GLY A 930 -29.80 -20.95 16.37
C GLY A 930 -28.96 -20.38 15.22
N LEU A 931 -28.69 -21.17 14.18
CA LEU A 931 -27.75 -20.84 13.11
C LEU A 931 -28.46 -20.67 11.77
N ARG A 932 -28.03 -19.65 11.02
CA ARG A 932 -28.49 -19.40 9.66
C ARG A 932 -27.51 -19.97 8.65
N ILE A 933 -28.04 -20.75 7.70
CA ILE A 933 -27.29 -21.24 6.54
C ILE A 933 -27.30 -20.17 5.44
N LEU A 934 -26.11 -19.78 5.00
CA LEU A 934 -25.90 -18.86 3.87
C LEU A 934 -25.64 -19.67 2.61
N GLU A 935 -26.53 -19.57 1.63
CA GLU A 935 -26.36 -20.24 0.33
C GLU A 935 -25.43 -19.43 -0.58
N GLY A 936 -24.51 -20.13 -1.25
CA GLY A 936 -23.68 -19.59 -2.31
C GLY A 936 -23.69 -20.49 -3.54
N TYR A 937 -23.43 -19.89 -4.69
CA TYR A 937 -23.31 -20.57 -5.97
C TYR A 937 -21.89 -20.43 -6.49
N GLY A 938 -21.39 -21.50 -7.09
CA GLY A 938 -20.07 -21.54 -7.65
C GLY A 938 -19.83 -22.77 -8.51
N VAL A 939 -18.94 -22.60 -9.48
CA VAL A 939 -18.45 -23.64 -10.38
C VAL A 939 -16.93 -23.71 -10.28
N THR A 940 -16.31 -24.84 -10.58
CA THR A 940 -14.84 -25.00 -10.46
C THR A 940 -14.10 -23.96 -11.28
N GLU A 941 -14.67 -23.62 -12.43
CA GLU A 941 -14.22 -22.66 -13.43
C GLU A 941 -14.16 -21.22 -12.92
N THR A 942 -14.76 -20.92 -11.76
CA THR A 942 -14.78 -19.58 -11.14
C THR A 942 -14.10 -19.55 -9.77
N ALA A 943 -13.30 -20.57 -9.48
CA ALA A 943 -12.40 -20.71 -8.35
C ALA A 943 -12.93 -20.65 -6.88
N PRO A 944 -14.13 -21.13 -6.47
CA PRO A 944 -15.35 -21.40 -7.20
C PRO A 944 -16.46 -20.34 -7.01
N VAL A 945 -16.39 -19.47 -6.01
CA VAL A 945 -17.57 -18.70 -5.57
C VAL A 945 -17.95 -17.63 -6.59
N LEU A 946 -19.15 -17.70 -7.14
CA LEU A 946 -19.69 -16.77 -8.14
C LEU A 946 -20.72 -15.81 -7.53
N ALA A 947 -21.60 -16.33 -6.70
CA ALA A 947 -22.60 -15.54 -5.96
C ALA A 947 -22.73 -16.05 -4.52
N LEU A 948 -23.07 -15.15 -3.60
CA LEU A 948 -23.13 -15.49 -2.17
C LEU A 948 -24.18 -14.68 -1.41
N ASN A 949 -25.00 -15.38 -0.62
CA ASN A 949 -25.78 -14.75 0.44
C ASN A 949 -24.86 -14.39 1.59
N THR A 950 -24.95 -13.15 2.07
CA THR A 950 -24.14 -12.67 3.20
C THR A 950 -25.03 -12.36 4.40
N PRO A 951 -24.47 -12.19 5.60
CA PRO A 951 -25.28 -11.82 6.75
C PRO A 951 -26.12 -10.55 6.55
N MET A 952 -25.61 -9.62 5.74
CA MET A 952 -26.25 -8.35 5.40
C MET A 952 -27.22 -8.45 4.22
N PHE A 953 -26.91 -9.30 3.24
CA PHE A 953 -27.71 -9.49 2.03
C PHE A 953 -28.01 -10.96 1.82
N ASN A 954 -29.12 -11.39 2.43
CA ASN A 954 -29.58 -12.77 2.40
C ASN A 954 -31.05 -12.82 1.99
N ARG A 955 -31.35 -13.59 0.94
CA ARG A 955 -32.71 -13.85 0.45
C ARG A 955 -32.90 -15.34 0.23
N PHE A 956 -33.86 -15.92 0.95
CA PHE A 956 -34.16 -17.35 0.84
C PHE A 956 -34.67 -17.69 -0.57
N GLY A 957 -34.30 -18.87 -1.09
CA GLY A 957 -34.61 -19.28 -2.47
C GLY A 957 -33.68 -18.65 -3.52
N THR A 958 -32.65 -17.92 -3.11
CA THR A 958 -31.63 -17.35 -3.99
C THR A 958 -30.25 -17.81 -3.55
N VAL A 959 -29.27 -17.75 -4.44
CA VAL A 959 -27.86 -18.03 -4.15
C VAL A 959 -27.06 -16.76 -3.83
N GLY A 960 -27.78 -15.68 -3.53
CA GLY A 960 -27.19 -14.39 -3.18
C GLY A 960 -26.81 -13.56 -4.39
N ARG A 961 -25.85 -12.64 -4.19
CA ARG A 961 -25.43 -11.70 -5.23
C ARG A 961 -24.09 -12.07 -5.81
N ILE A 962 -23.90 -11.73 -7.08
CA ILE A 962 -22.64 -11.88 -7.79
C ILE A 962 -21.50 -11.18 -7.03
N MET A 963 -20.33 -11.82 -7.00
CA MET A 963 -19.13 -11.33 -6.31
C MET A 963 -18.56 -10.07 -6.98
N PRO A 964 -17.85 -9.18 -6.25
CA PRO A 964 -17.22 -7.99 -6.83
C PRO A 964 -16.23 -8.31 -7.96
N GLY A 965 -16.08 -7.39 -8.93
CA GLY A 965 -15.18 -7.57 -10.07
C GLY A 965 -15.61 -8.62 -11.10
N MET A 966 -16.86 -9.10 -11.02
CA MET A 966 -17.46 -10.01 -11.99
C MET A 966 -18.45 -9.27 -12.90
N GLU A 967 -18.45 -9.66 -14.16
CA GLU A 967 -19.48 -9.30 -15.14
C GLU A 967 -20.37 -10.52 -15.40
N ALA A 968 -21.65 -10.27 -15.64
CA ALA A 968 -22.62 -11.32 -15.95
C ALA A 968 -23.47 -10.91 -17.15
N ARG A 969 -23.72 -11.87 -18.03
CA ARG A 969 -24.59 -11.75 -19.22
C ARG A 969 -25.58 -12.91 -19.20
N LEU A 970 -26.85 -12.60 -19.46
CA LEU A 970 -27.89 -13.62 -19.62
C LEU A 970 -28.26 -13.71 -21.09
N GLU A 971 -28.16 -14.90 -21.67
CA GLU A 971 -28.64 -15.17 -23.02
C GLU A 971 -30.01 -15.87 -22.97
N PRO A 972 -31.01 -15.42 -23.77
CA PRO A 972 -32.31 -16.08 -23.82
C PRO A 972 -32.18 -17.56 -24.23
N VAL A 973 -32.98 -18.42 -23.60
CA VAL A 973 -33.04 -19.85 -23.92
C VAL A 973 -34.41 -20.15 -24.53
N ALA A 974 -34.42 -20.73 -25.73
CA ALA A 974 -35.67 -21.08 -26.42
C ALA A 974 -36.54 -22.01 -25.55
N GLY A 975 -37.81 -21.64 -25.36
CA GLY A 975 -38.76 -22.40 -24.55
C GLY A 975 -38.71 -22.12 -23.03
N VAL A 976 -37.85 -21.22 -22.56
CA VAL A 976 -37.82 -20.76 -21.16
C VAL A 976 -38.38 -19.34 -21.08
N ALA A 977 -39.53 -19.17 -20.44
CA ALA A 977 -40.24 -17.89 -20.37
C ALA A 977 -39.56 -16.85 -19.45
N GLU A 978 -38.97 -17.30 -18.33
CA GLU A 978 -38.27 -16.44 -17.37
C GLU A 978 -36.85 -16.94 -17.09
N GLY A 979 -35.86 -16.07 -17.29
CA GLY A 979 -34.44 -16.35 -17.06
C GLY A 979 -33.64 -16.61 -18.33
N GLY A 980 -32.32 -16.61 -18.19
CA GLY A 980 -31.40 -16.82 -19.30
C GLY A 980 -30.19 -17.64 -18.89
N ARG A 981 -29.49 -18.19 -19.88
CA ARG A 981 -28.23 -18.91 -19.70
C ARG A 981 -27.17 -17.94 -19.22
N LEU A 982 -26.51 -18.28 -18.12
CA LEU A 982 -25.55 -17.41 -17.46
C LEU A 982 -24.16 -17.54 -18.08
N PHE A 983 -23.65 -16.41 -18.57
CA PHE A 983 -22.25 -16.23 -18.96
C PHE A 983 -21.58 -15.28 -17.98
N VAL A 984 -20.36 -15.59 -17.57
CA VAL A 984 -19.60 -14.77 -16.63
C VAL A 984 -18.19 -14.49 -17.08
N ARG A 985 -17.70 -13.31 -16.73
CA ARG A 985 -16.31 -12.89 -16.97
C ARG A 985 -15.77 -12.21 -15.72
N GLY A 986 -14.50 -12.47 -15.39
CA GLY A 986 -13.85 -11.81 -14.27
C GLY A 986 -12.53 -12.47 -13.88
N PRO A 987 -11.82 -11.91 -12.89
CA PRO A 987 -10.46 -12.30 -12.55
C PRO A 987 -10.35 -13.69 -11.89
N ASN A 988 -11.45 -14.26 -11.40
CA ASN A 988 -11.52 -15.62 -10.86
C ASN A 988 -11.94 -16.69 -11.89
N VAL A 989 -12.21 -16.31 -13.15
CA VAL A 989 -12.49 -17.26 -14.24
C VAL A 989 -11.20 -17.99 -14.64
N MET A 990 -11.29 -19.31 -14.78
CA MET A 990 -10.20 -20.23 -15.12
C MET A 990 -9.41 -19.82 -16.36
N LEU A 991 -8.20 -20.37 -16.50
CA LEU A 991 -7.40 -20.20 -17.71
C LEU A 991 -7.98 -20.97 -18.91
N GLY A 992 -8.60 -22.13 -18.65
CA GLY A 992 -9.19 -22.97 -19.69
C GLY A 992 -9.37 -24.42 -19.29
N TYR A 993 -9.96 -25.19 -20.19
CA TYR A 993 -10.10 -26.64 -20.04
C TYR A 993 -8.91 -27.41 -20.63
N LEU A 994 -8.64 -28.58 -20.06
CA LEU A 994 -7.77 -29.63 -20.60
C LEU A 994 -8.62 -30.88 -20.86
N ARG A 995 -8.40 -31.51 -22.01
CA ARG A 995 -9.24 -32.62 -22.48
C ARG A 995 -8.42 -33.83 -22.88
N ALA A 996 -8.98 -35.01 -22.66
CA ALA A 996 -8.31 -36.26 -23.03
C ALA A 996 -8.21 -36.44 -24.56
N GLU A 997 -9.12 -35.79 -25.30
CA GLU A 997 -9.13 -35.78 -26.76
C GLU A 997 -8.01 -34.89 -27.35
N ASN A 998 -7.56 -33.89 -26.60
CA ASN A 998 -6.48 -32.98 -26.98
C ASN A 998 -5.52 -32.72 -25.79
N PRO A 999 -4.72 -33.73 -25.39
CA PRO A 999 -3.88 -33.67 -24.19
C PRO A 999 -2.94 -32.47 -24.15
N GLY A 1000 -2.85 -31.80 -23.00
CA GLY A 1000 -1.91 -30.69 -22.77
C GLY A 1000 -2.29 -29.36 -23.44
N VAL A 1001 -3.28 -29.34 -24.34
CA VAL A 1001 -3.73 -28.12 -25.02
C VAL A 1001 -4.81 -27.43 -24.21
N LEU A 1002 -4.54 -26.19 -23.81
CA LEU A 1002 -5.44 -25.37 -23.01
C LEU A 1002 -6.53 -24.72 -23.88
N GLU A 1003 -7.79 -25.05 -23.63
CA GLU A 1003 -8.96 -24.45 -24.26
C GLU A 1003 -9.48 -23.27 -23.43
N ALA A 1004 -9.03 -22.05 -23.74
CA ALA A 1004 -9.46 -20.85 -23.04
C ALA A 1004 -10.92 -20.48 -23.35
N PRO A 1005 -11.65 -19.86 -22.39
CA PRO A 1005 -12.99 -19.32 -22.66
C PRO A 1005 -12.94 -18.24 -23.77
N PRO A 1006 -13.81 -18.31 -24.79
CA PRO A 1006 -13.87 -17.29 -25.85
C PRO A 1006 -14.11 -15.89 -25.27
N GLU A 1007 -13.26 -14.92 -25.65
CA GLU A 1007 -13.31 -13.54 -25.15
C GLU A 1007 -13.29 -13.40 -23.61
N GLY A 1008 -12.86 -14.45 -22.90
CA GLY A 1008 -12.88 -14.52 -21.44
C GLY A 1008 -14.26 -14.81 -20.81
N TRP A 1009 -15.30 -15.04 -21.61
CA TRP A 1009 -16.63 -15.40 -21.11
C TRP A 1009 -16.76 -16.90 -20.89
N HIS A 1010 -17.01 -17.29 -19.65
CA HIS A 1010 -17.33 -18.67 -19.29
C HIS A 1010 -18.84 -18.88 -19.27
N ASP A 1011 -19.29 -19.84 -20.07
CA ASP A 1011 -20.64 -20.38 -20.06
C ASP A 1011 -20.80 -21.37 -18.90
N THR A 1012 -21.62 -21.02 -17.91
CA THR A 1012 -21.83 -21.90 -16.75
C THR A 1012 -22.73 -23.09 -17.05
N GLY A 1013 -23.48 -23.05 -18.15
CA GLY A 1013 -24.52 -24.02 -18.49
C GLY A 1013 -25.78 -23.96 -17.59
N ASP A 1014 -25.83 -23.03 -16.62
CA ASP A 1014 -26.94 -22.85 -15.71
C ASP A 1014 -27.88 -21.73 -16.20
N ILE A 1015 -29.18 -21.91 -16.02
CA ILE A 1015 -30.21 -20.92 -16.33
C ILE A 1015 -30.60 -20.21 -15.05
N VAL A 1016 -30.53 -18.88 -15.06
CA VAL A 1016 -30.77 -18.06 -13.87
C VAL A 1016 -31.65 -16.85 -14.17
N THR A 1017 -32.25 -16.30 -13.11
CA THR A 1017 -32.83 -14.95 -13.10
C THR A 1017 -32.00 -14.08 -12.15
N ILE A 1018 -31.77 -12.82 -12.52
CA ILE A 1018 -31.15 -11.80 -11.65
C ILE A 1018 -32.19 -10.70 -11.44
N ASP A 1019 -32.57 -10.46 -10.18
CA ASP A 1019 -33.55 -9.43 -9.86
C ASP A 1019 -32.92 -8.02 -9.74
N SER A 1020 -33.77 -7.01 -9.55
CA SER A 1020 -33.34 -5.60 -9.45
C SER A 1020 -32.43 -5.31 -8.24
N ASP A 1021 -32.42 -6.17 -7.23
CA ASP A 1021 -31.54 -6.07 -6.06
C ASP A 1021 -30.24 -6.88 -6.25
N GLY A 1022 -30.07 -7.49 -7.43
CA GLY A 1022 -28.91 -8.28 -7.83
C GLY A 1022 -28.86 -9.69 -7.26
N PHE A 1023 -29.96 -10.21 -6.71
CA PHE A 1023 -30.00 -11.60 -6.25
C PHE A 1023 -30.20 -12.55 -7.42
N VAL A 1024 -29.45 -13.65 -7.39
CA VAL A 1024 -29.45 -14.69 -8.42
C VAL A 1024 -30.31 -15.87 -7.94
N THR A 1025 -31.25 -16.31 -8.77
CA THR A 1025 -32.02 -17.54 -8.57
C THR A 1025 -31.71 -18.52 -9.68
N ILE A 1026 -31.27 -19.73 -9.30
CA ILE A 1026 -31.02 -20.82 -10.26
C ILE A 1026 -32.36 -21.46 -10.62
N ARG A 1027 -32.69 -21.52 -11.91
CA ARG A 1027 -33.92 -22.13 -12.44
C ARG A 1027 -33.69 -23.57 -12.93
N GLY A 1028 -32.46 -23.89 -13.31
CA GLY A 1028 -32.07 -25.24 -13.73
C GLY A 1028 -30.77 -25.23 -14.53
N ARG A 1029 -30.42 -26.38 -15.10
CA ARG A 1029 -29.30 -26.53 -16.05
C ARG A 1029 -29.84 -26.67 -17.46
N ALA A 1030 -29.24 -25.99 -18.44
CA ALA A 1030 -29.71 -26.01 -19.83
C ALA A 1030 -29.83 -27.44 -20.40
N LYS A 1031 -28.89 -28.33 -20.07
CA LYS A 1031 -28.90 -29.75 -20.48
C LYS A 1031 -29.86 -30.64 -19.69
N ARG A 1032 -30.44 -30.15 -18.60
CA ARG A 1032 -31.41 -30.85 -17.74
C ARG A 1032 -32.84 -30.32 -17.94
N PHE A 1033 -33.12 -29.89 -19.17
CA PHE A 1033 -34.48 -29.69 -19.65
C PHE A 1033 -34.78 -30.81 -20.64
N ALA A 1034 -35.93 -31.44 -20.47
CA ALA A 1034 -36.48 -32.33 -21.47
C ALA A 1034 -37.43 -31.54 -22.37
N LYS A 1035 -37.35 -31.77 -23.68
CA LYS A 1035 -38.29 -31.23 -24.65
C LYS A 1035 -39.43 -32.22 -24.84
N VAL A 1036 -40.48 -32.08 -24.02
CA VAL A 1036 -41.65 -32.96 -24.02
C VAL A 1036 -42.80 -32.24 -24.72
N GLY A 1037 -43.22 -32.73 -25.89
CA GLY A 1037 -44.35 -32.15 -26.63
C GLY A 1037 -44.13 -30.71 -27.09
N GLY A 1038 -42.87 -30.30 -27.27
CA GLY A 1038 -42.50 -28.92 -27.66
C GLY A 1038 -42.26 -27.97 -26.49
N GLU A 1039 -42.64 -28.33 -25.26
CA GLU A 1039 -42.35 -27.57 -24.03
C GLU A 1039 -41.01 -28.01 -23.42
N MET A 1040 -40.25 -27.04 -22.88
CA MET A 1040 -39.02 -27.31 -22.14
C MET A 1040 -39.36 -27.54 -20.67
N ILE A 1041 -39.35 -28.80 -20.24
CA ILE A 1041 -39.64 -29.20 -18.87
C ILE A 1041 -38.34 -29.34 -18.07
N SER A 1042 -38.21 -28.59 -16.98
CA SER A 1042 -37.07 -28.71 -16.06
C SER A 1042 -37.15 -30.03 -15.30
N LEU A 1043 -36.18 -30.92 -15.52
CA LEU A 1043 -36.08 -32.20 -14.80
C LEU A 1043 -35.95 -31.98 -13.29
N SER A 1044 -35.23 -30.92 -12.89
CA SER A 1044 -35.04 -30.58 -11.49
C SER A 1044 -36.29 -30.01 -10.82
N ALA A 1045 -37.20 -29.38 -11.57
CA ALA A 1045 -38.50 -28.98 -11.02
C ALA A 1045 -39.37 -30.21 -10.70
N VAL A 1046 -39.31 -31.24 -11.57
CA VAL A 1046 -40.01 -32.51 -11.34
C VAL A 1046 -39.40 -33.27 -10.15
N GLU A 1047 -38.07 -33.24 -9.99
CA GLU A 1047 -37.40 -33.80 -8.80
C GLU A 1047 -37.76 -33.06 -7.50
N ALA A 1048 -37.88 -31.73 -7.54
CA ALA A 1048 -38.29 -30.95 -6.38
C ALA A 1048 -39.71 -31.33 -5.95
N LEU A 1049 -40.63 -31.50 -6.91
CA LEU A 1049 -41.98 -31.98 -6.64
C LEU A 1049 -41.97 -33.42 -6.08
N ALA A 1050 -41.10 -34.28 -6.60
CA ALA A 1050 -40.89 -35.63 -6.06
C ALA A 1050 -40.41 -35.60 -4.61
N ALA A 1051 -39.48 -34.69 -4.28
CA ALA A 1051 -38.95 -34.53 -2.93
C ALA A 1051 -39.99 -33.96 -1.95
N GLU A 1052 -40.96 -33.19 -2.41
CA GLU A 1052 -42.10 -32.76 -1.59
C GLU A 1052 -43.08 -33.91 -1.33
N LEU A 1053 -43.33 -34.75 -2.35
CA LEU A 1053 -44.25 -35.88 -2.25
C LEU A 1053 -43.65 -37.05 -1.46
N TYR A 1054 -42.34 -37.26 -1.58
CA TYR A 1054 -41.58 -38.34 -0.95
C TYR A 1054 -40.38 -37.78 -0.15
N PRO A 1055 -40.59 -37.06 0.97
CA PRO A 1055 -39.51 -36.36 1.69
C PRO A 1055 -38.42 -37.28 2.26
N GLU A 1056 -38.81 -38.52 2.57
CA GLU A 1056 -37.96 -39.55 3.16
C GLU A 1056 -37.18 -40.38 2.12
N ALA A 1057 -37.42 -40.20 0.82
CA ALA A 1057 -36.85 -41.03 -0.25
C ALA A 1057 -36.11 -40.21 -1.30
N ALA A 1058 -34.91 -40.65 -1.72
CA ALA A 1058 -34.21 -40.00 -2.81
C ALA A 1058 -34.90 -40.27 -4.15
N SER A 1059 -34.99 -39.24 -5.01
CA SER A 1059 -35.63 -39.33 -6.32
C SER A 1059 -34.83 -38.56 -7.36
N ALA A 1060 -34.78 -39.06 -8.59
CA ALA A 1060 -34.17 -38.40 -9.75
C ALA A 1060 -35.00 -38.63 -11.02
N VAL A 1061 -34.92 -37.72 -11.98
CA VAL A 1061 -35.67 -37.83 -13.24
C VAL A 1061 -34.72 -37.98 -14.41
N ALA A 1062 -35.01 -38.96 -15.27
CA ALA A 1062 -34.35 -39.15 -16.55
C ALA A 1062 -35.27 -38.72 -17.70
N ALA A 1063 -34.71 -38.12 -18.74
CA ALA A 1063 -35.37 -37.89 -20.01
C ALA A 1063 -34.96 -38.99 -20.99
N LEU A 1064 -35.94 -39.66 -21.59
CA LEU A 1064 -35.72 -40.70 -22.59
C LEU A 1064 -36.43 -40.32 -23.90
N PRO A 1065 -35.94 -40.77 -25.07
CA PRO A 1065 -36.63 -40.53 -26.34
C PRO A 1065 -38.07 -41.07 -26.34
N ASP A 1066 -38.99 -40.33 -26.96
CA ASP A 1066 -40.39 -40.68 -27.17
C ASP A 1066 -40.79 -40.36 -28.61
N ALA A 1067 -41.31 -41.35 -29.34
CA ALA A 1067 -41.62 -41.22 -30.77
C ALA A 1067 -42.71 -40.17 -31.08
N ARG A 1068 -43.57 -39.81 -30.12
CA ARG A 1068 -44.69 -38.87 -30.31
C ARG A 1068 -44.39 -37.50 -29.72
N LYS A 1069 -43.73 -37.46 -28.55
CA LYS A 1069 -43.49 -36.23 -27.78
C LYS A 1069 -42.06 -35.71 -27.90
N GLY A 1070 -41.20 -36.37 -28.66
CA GLY A 1070 -39.76 -36.10 -28.73
C GLY A 1070 -39.03 -36.75 -27.56
N GLU A 1071 -39.36 -36.34 -26.33
CA GLU A 1071 -38.88 -36.95 -25.10
C GLU A 1071 -40.02 -37.25 -24.14
N ARG A 1072 -39.78 -38.18 -23.21
CA ARG A 1072 -40.65 -38.53 -22.07
C ARG A 1072 -39.83 -38.60 -20.78
N LEU A 1073 -40.50 -38.33 -19.67
CA LEU A 1073 -39.89 -38.31 -18.34
C LEU A 1073 -40.06 -39.64 -17.61
N VAL A 1074 -39.01 -40.13 -16.96
CA VAL A 1074 -39.05 -41.30 -16.07
C VAL A 1074 -38.53 -40.89 -14.70
N LEU A 1075 -39.34 -41.09 -13.66
CA LEU A 1075 -38.92 -40.86 -12.28
C LEU A 1075 -38.31 -42.12 -11.71
N VAL A 1076 -37.07 -42.06 -11.23
CA VAL A 1076 -36.41 -43.13 -10.48
C VAL A 1076 -36.40 -42.75 -9.00
N THR A 1077 -36.96 -43.58 -8.12
CA THR A 1077 -37.13 -43.23 -6.71
C THR A 1077 -36.89 -44.39 -5.76
N GLU A 1078 -36.39 -44.10 -4.56
CA GLU A 1078 -36.23 -45.05 -3.45
C GLU A 1078 -37.56 -45.36 -2.74
N LYS A 1079 -38.66 -44.67 -3.10
CA LYS A 1079 -39.98 -44.89 -2.53
C LYS A 1079 -40.65 -46.10 -3.19
N ALA A 1080 -40.70 -47.23 -2.47
CA ALA A 1080 -41.19 -48.52 -2.99
C ALA A 1080 -42.64 -48.52 -3.51
N ASP A 1081 -43.52 -47.69 -2.94
CA ASP A 1081 -44.94 -47.55 -3.26
C ASP A 1081 -45.27 -46.29 -4.09
N ALA A 1082 -44.27 -45.69 -4.75
CA ALA A 1082 -44.49 -44.52 -5.58
C ALA A 1082 -45.36 -44.84 -6.80
N THR A 1083 -46.45 -44.08 -6.99
CA THR A 1083 -47.38 -44.25 -8.11
C THR A 1083 -47.52 -42.99 -8.94
N ARG A 1084 -47.73 -43.16 -10.25
CA ARG A 1084 -47.94 -42.05 -11.18
C ARG A 1084 -49.17 -41.22 -10.81
N ALA A 1085 -50.23 -41.85 -10.31
CA ALA A 1085 -51.45 -41.17 -9.89
C ALA A 1085 -51.19 -40.21 -8.71
N ALA A 1086 -50.41 -40.63 -7.70
CA ALA A 1086 -50.04 -39.77 -6.58
C ALA A 1086 -49.19 -38.57 -7.05
N PHE A 1087 -48.24 -38.82 -7.96
CA PHE A 1087 -47.43 -37.75 -8.55
C PHE A 1087 -48.27 -36.75 -9.35
N GLN A 1088 -49.18 -37.25 -10.19
CA GLN A 1088 -50.07 -36.42 -11.01
C GLN A 1088 -50.99 -35.54 -10.14
N ALA A 1089 -51.56 -36.09 -9.07
CA ALA A 1089 -52.37 -35.33 -8.12
C ALA A 1089 -51.57 -34.19 -7.48
N ARG A 1090 -50.32 -34.45 -7.11
CA ARG A 1090 -49.43 -33.43 -6.55
C ARG A 1090 -49.02 -32.37 -7.58
N ALA A 1091 -48.71 -32.76 -8.81
CA ALA A 1091 -48.36 -31.85 -9.90
C ALA A 1091 -49.50 -30.87 -10.21
N ARG A 1092 -50.75 -31.36 -10.26
CA ARG A 1092 -51.95 -30.52 -10.40
C ARG A 1092 -52.12 -29.54 -9.25
N ALA A 1093 -51.94 -30.00 -8.01
CA ALA A 1093 -52.03 -29.14 -6.83
C ALA A 1093 -50.96 -28.03 -6.80
N SER A 1094 -49.80 -28.27 -7.42
CA SER A 1094 -48.70 -27.30 -7.54
C SER A 1094 -48.77 -26.47 -8.83
N GLY A 1095 -49.81 -26.62 -9.66
CA GLY A 1095 -49.98 -25.87 -10.90
C GLY A 1095 -48.98 -26.22 -12.01
N MET A 1096 -48.32 -27.38 -11.96
CA MET A 1096 -47.40 -27.83 -13.00
C MET A 1096 -48.13 -28.41 -14.22
N SER A 1097 -47.57 -28.22 -15.42
CA SER A 1097 -48.06 -28.79 -16.67
C SER A 1097 -48.19 -30.33 -16.59
N GLU A 1098 -49.23 -30.90 -17.21
CA GLU A 1098 -49.39 -32.37 -17.33
C GLU A 1098 -48.21 -33.02 -18.08
N LEU A 1099 -47.52 -32.26 -18.94
CA LEU A 1099 -46.30 -32.73 -19.62
C LEU A 1099 -45.11 -32.90 -18.66
N ALA A 1100 -45.17 -32.31 -17.47
CA ALA A 1100 -44.14 -32.46 -16.43
C ALA A 1100 -44.37 -33.66 -15.51
N VAL A 1101 -45.50 -34.37 -15.64
CA VAL A 1101 -45.75 -35.62 -14.92
C VAL A 1101 -44.94 -36.74 -15.57
N PRO A 1102 -44.08 -37.47 -14.82
CA PRO A 1102 -43.37 -38.63 -15.33
C PRO A 1102 -44.31 -39.61 -16.05
N ALA A 1103 -43.90 -40.05 -17.24
CA ALA A 1103 -44.61 -41.07 -18.00
C ALA A 1103 -44.55 -42.41 -17.26
N GLU A 1104 -43.42 -42.71 -16.62
CA GLU A 1104 -43.18 -43.92 -15.83
C GLU A 1104 -42.48 -43.58 -14.50
N ILE A 1105 -42.68 -44.46 -13.51
CA ILE A 1105 -41.98 -44.42 -12.22
C ILE A 1105 -41.29 -45.76 -12.02
N VAL A 1106 -39.98 -45.72 -11.78
CA VAL A 1106 -39.12 -46.88 -11.52
C VAL A 1106 -38.67 -46.83 -10.07
N THR A 1107 -38.97 -47.86 -9.30
CA THR A 1107 -38.55 -47.97 -7.90
C THR A 1107 -37.22 -48.73 -7.77
N VAL A 1108 -36.36 -48.28 -6.88
CA VAL A 1108 -35.02 -48.84 -6.62
C VAL A 1108 -34.72 -48.89 -5.13
N ASP A 1109 -33.89 -49.83 -4.67
CA ASP A 1109 -33.51 -49.87 -3.25
C ASP A 1109 -32.60 -48.69 -2.86
N LYS A 1110 -31.76 -48.25 -3.80
CA LYS A 1110 -30.85 -47.13 -3.63
C LYS A 1110 -30.60 -46.40 -4.94
N LEU A 1111 -30.64 -45.08 -4.90
CA LEU A 1111 -30.38 -44.24 -6.06
C LEU A 1111 -28.87 -44.22 -6.39
N PRO A 1112 -28.48 -44.34 -7.67
CA PRO A 1112 -27.07 -44.23 -8.07
C PRO A 1112 -26.45 -42.89 -7.62
N GLN A 1113 -25.29 -42.94 -6.97
CA GLN A 1113 -24.57 -41.79 -6.44
C GLN A 1113 -23.08 -41.83 -6.81
N LEU A 1114 -22.48 -40.67 -7.05
CA LEU A 1114 -21.05 -40.45 -7.15
C LEU A 1114 -20.40 -40.51 -5.76
N GLY A 1115 -19.09 -40.76 -5.68
CA GLY A 1115 -18.36 -40.77 -4.40
C GLY A 1115 -18.30 -39.41 -3.68
N SER A 1116 -18.76 -38.33 -4.32
CA SER A 1116 -19.00 -37.03 -3.67
C SER A 1116 -20.34 -36.95 -2.93
N GLY A 1117 -21.19 -37.99 -2.99
CA GLY A 1117 -22.55 -38.03 -2.45
C GLY A 1117 -23.64 -37.45 -3.37
N LYS A 1118 -23.30 -37.02 -4.59
CA LYS A 1118 -24.26 -36.48 -5.57
C LYS A 1118 -24.91 -37.59 -6.39
N VAL A 1119 -26.12 -37.38 -6.90
CA VAL A 1119 -26.78 -38.33 -7.83
C VAL A 1119 -25.95 -38.49 -9.11
N ASP A 1120 -25.74 -39.73 -9.55
CA ASP A 1120 -25.14 -40.06 -10.85
C ASP A 1120 -26.24 -40.11 -11.92
N PHE A 1121 -26.52 -38.98 -12.55
CA PHE A 1121 -27.59 -38.89 -13.56
C PHE A 1121 -27.33 -39.72 -14.81
N ALA A 1122 -26.07 -39.99 -15.17
CA ALA A 1122 -25.76 -40.86 -16.30
C ALA A 1122 -26.11 -42.31 -15.96
N ALA A 1123 -25.77 -42.77 -14.74
CA ALA A 1123 -26.19 -44.07 -14.25
C ALA A 1123 -27.72 -44.17 -14.08
N VAL A 1124 -28.38 -43.13 -13.56
CA VAL A 1124 -29.85 -43.06 -13.46
C VAL A 1124 -30.50 -43.15 -14.84
N THR A 1125 -29.97 -42.45 -15.84
CA THR A 1125 -30.52 -42.47 -17.22
C THR A 1125 -30.35 -43.83 -17.87
N ARG A 1126 -29.19 -44.48 -17.70
CA ARG A 1126 -28.97 -45.87 -18.15
C ARG A 1126 -29.94 -46.84 -17.46
N LEU A 1127 -30.08 -46.72 -16.14
CA LEU A 1127 -30.98 -47.56 -15.36
C LEU A 1127 -32.45 -47.38 -15.78
N ALA A 1128 -32.88 -46.13 -15.99
CA ALA A 1128 -34.20 -45.82 -16.51
C ALA A 1128 -34.39 -46.44 -17.91
N ALA A 1129 -33.43 -46.29 -18.81
CA ALA A 1129 -33.50 -46.87 -20.16
C ALA A 1129 -33.51 -48.41 -20.18
N GLU A 1130 -32.82 -49.06 -19.23
CA GLU A 1130 -32.81 -50.52 -19.08
C GLU A 1130 -34.15 -51.04 -18.51
N ARG A 1131 -34.70 -50.36 -17.50
CA ARG A 1131 -35.94 -50.80 -16.82
C ARG A 1131 -37.24 -50.38 -17.50
N THR A 1132 -37.18 -49.43 -18.44
CA THR A 1132 -38.35 -48.93 -19.20
C THR A 1132 -38.30 -49.29 -20.69
N ARG A 1133 -37.39 -50.21 -21.08
CA ARG A 1133 -37.36 -50.79 -22.42
C ARG A 1133 -38.65 -51.62 -22.62
N PRO A 1134 -39.41 -51.41 -23.71
CA PRO A 1134 -40.48 -52.34 -24.05
C PRO A 1134 -39.86 -53.72 -24.31
N ALA A 1135 -40.40 -54.75 -23.67
CA ALA A 1135 -40.11 -56.12 -24.03
C ALA A 1135 -40.77 -56.38 -25.38
N GLU A 1136 -40.02 -56.35 -26.49
CA GLU A 1136 -40.39 -57.08 -27.72
C GLU A 1136 -39.24 -57.07 -28.76
N ALA A 1137 -38.57 -58.22 -28.86
CA ALA A 1137 -38.15 -58.91 -30.09
C ALA A 1137 -37.27 -60.11 -29.67
N ALA A 1138 -37.92 -61.15 -29.14
CA ALA A 1138 -37.40 -62.52 -29.20
C ALA A 1138 -38.07 -63.21 -30.40
#